data_AF-A0A1E3HNB9-F1
#
_entry.id   AF-A0A1E3HNB9-F1
#
_cell.length_a   1.000
_cell.length_b   1.000
_cell.length_c   1.000
_cell.angle_alpha   90.00
_cell.angle_beta   90.00
_cell.angle_gamma   90.00
#
_symmetry.space_group_name_H-M   'P 1'
#
loop_
_entity.id
_entity.type
_entity.pdbx_description
1 polymer ?
#
loop_
_entity_poly.entity_id
_entity_poly.type
_entity_poly.pdbx_seq_one_letter_code
_entity_poly.pdbx_strand_id
1 'polypeptide(L)'
;MSRQLALWEAEERKLQPVFDDVASHRLAPASSALTRYLKKHPKSQPALIIKMYITHKMKGEEGEEEAMKIFREVMVLGGKGKEMTGRGVWWVTLTLRQMGKLALAQKIYQDLYALHPQAHQLLEQVFLHASAANDVPTMVEASRKMFNTTKEARWAMTAGWAEWYAKAPQPSRSVGNGAFPDEVEDKNALKVAGLLVGMAGQECETSEQFWLRSQILLSSGPASYPTILKLAREQAADGSLARVWHRMEVVKEVLKRSGSERQNEWEEERQWAAWYLEEEDTAARNYAYYQYLLHATALSTDPEAVGKTVNLLENLEKEIGSKERAPALALLSIDSVLQELAQKGEAISNDAWPTRAASYWAQWSAKGSIISEVEGFTAVNSARKEKVYALVQQSAKKEASNEKEFKEKVHAETLLLRAQPASWVPQEDDVEKWWALYKAGLDYGRNLPPTDVQPADEAGLISVNLLLTIWSSSSSDEKPLWKAISRLEEIVEKSPVCMYARYLLIRLYRLVGAPLKSLPHLTKLSLSEIQLDNLLHVFTERGGAGEAVLSKSDKEWKEGGLVEKATGMYKRTAVEFPEYVKDALSNESYSKIPSIKYLHSALASSLSHRALLVERASHHLLSAPSGRALPKELVKGLKKAVQGLEKGEKSENLRNWELVYEIGGSLPLVRDITELSPSGRVSDAWLNVLSQFWLNVAEFQAGGKVQDITISQGEALEAAEQALVEVGGKVLSVVDAALKGEEKEGGLAGVFDNLAASFTAPKQPHSVNLTLTSLLTLLPVVDLAFSRLAEVAKPQKGKNKSAYLGELVLTLRKARDQVKKRGLEIVAEIETREPGVEVREGDKALVEGIEKARKEVLVNFKGLFK
;
A
#
# COMPACT_ATOMS: atom_id res chain seq x y z
N MET A 1 -13.55 12.30 46.39
CA MET A 1 -12.22 11.68 46.16
C MET A 1 -11.82 10.89 47.40
N SER A 2 -11.32 9.67 47.23
CA SER A 2 -10.86 8.84 48.37
C SER A 2 -9.58 9.42 48.98
N ARG A 3 -9.35 9.21 50.29
CA ARG A 3 -8.10 9.61 50.97
C ARG A 3 -6.85 8.99 50.32
N GLN A 4 -7.02 7.81 49.73
CA GLN A 4 -5.97 7.09 49.01
C GLN A 4 -5.57 7.81 47.72
N LEU A 5 -6.53 8.32 46.95
CA LEU A 5 -6.28 9.07 45.73
C LEU A 5 -5.44 10.32 45.98
N ALA A 6 -5.76 11.09 47.03
CA ALA A 6 -5.00 12.28 47.41
C ALA A 6 -3.55 11.96 47.83
N LEU A 7 -3.32 10.79 48.45
CA LEU A 7 -1.97 10.32 48.77
C LEU A 7 -1.19 10.00 47.50
N TRP A 8 -1.81 9.33 46.53
CA TRP A 8 -1.17 9.03 45.25
C TRP A 8 -0.87 10.30 44.44
N GLU A 9 -1.75 11.30 44.42
CA GLU A 9 -1.47 12.61 43.79
C GLU A 9 -0.26 13.32 44.45
N ALA A 10 -0.14 13.23 45.78
CA ALA A 10 1.02 13.77 46.48
C ALA A 10 2.30 12.98 46.17
N GLU A 11 2.22 11.66 46.00
CA GLU A 11 3.34 10.84 45.55
C GLU A 11 3.77 11.16 44.12
N GLU A 12 2.83 11.42 43.21
CA GLU A 12 3.14 11.82 41.83
C GLU A 12 3.98 13.10 41.77
N ARG A 13 3.69 14.08 42.63
CA ARG A 13 4.49 15.31 42.74
C ARG A 13 5.92 15.01 43.18
N LYS A 14 6.13 14.03 44.07
CA LYS A 14 7.48 13.57 44.47
C LYS A 14 8.20 12.85 43.34
N LEU A 15 7.45 12.17 42.46
CA LEU A 15 7.97 11.49 41.28
C LEU A 15 8.14 12.41 40.07
N GLN A 16 7.83 13.71 40.17
CA GLN A 16 7.95 14.66 39.06
C GLN A 16 9.30 14.60 38.32
N PRO A 17 10.46 14.51 39.00
CA PRO A 17 11.74 14.37 38.30
C PRO A 17 11.83 13.13 37.39
N VAL A 18 11.19 12.01 37.78
CA VAL A 18 11.13 10.80 36.95
C VAL A 18 10.28 11.05 35.71
N PHE A 19 9.15 11.75 35.88
CA PHE A 19 8.31 12.12 34.73
C PHE A 19 9.00 13.11 33.79
N ASP A 20 9.78 14.06 34.31
CA ASP A 20 10.54 15.02 33.51
C ASP A 20 11.66 14.33 32.72
N ASP A 21 12.32 13.34 33.33
CA ASP A 21 13.28 12.48 32.64
C ASP A 21 12.60 11.67 31.52
N VAL A 22 11.42 11.10 31.77
CA VAL A 22 10.65 10.38 30.75
C VAL A 22 10.25 11.32 29.60
N ALA A 23 9.75 12.52 29.90
CA ALA A 23 9.37 13.52 28.90
C ALA A 23 10.58 14.00 28.07
N SER A 24 11.77 14.02 28.67
CA SER A 24 13.03 14.35 27.99
C SER A 24 13.67 13.14 27.28
N HIS A 25 12.95 12.02 27.11
CA HIS A 25 13.45 10.75 26.57
C HIS A 25 14.67 10.14 27.31
N ARG A 26 14.92 10.54 28.56
CA ARG A 26 15.98 10.00 29.44
C ARG A 26 15.48 8.80 30.24
N LEU A 27 15.18 7.70 29.54
CA LEU A 27 14.55 6.51 30.15
C LEU A 27 15.44 5.76 31.15
N ALA A 28 16.75 5.69 30.92
CA ALA A 28 17.67 4.98 31.82
C ALA A 28 17.86 5.67 33.19
N PRO A 29 18.07 7.01 33.26
CA PRO A 29 18.02 7.76 34.51
C PRO A 29 16.67 7.62 35.23
N ALA A 30 15.55 7.76 34.51
CA ALA A 30 14.21 7.58 35.06
C ALA A 30 14.03 6.19 35.69
N SER A 31 14.42 5.13 34.98
CA SER A 31 14.36 3.74 35.47
C SER A 31 15.18 3.54 36.73
N SER A 32 16.38 4.12 36.79
CA SER A 32 17.28 4.04 37.94
C SER A 32 16.72 4.76 39.16
N ALA A 33 16.22 5.98 38.98
CA ALA A 33 15.59 6.77 40.04
C ALA A 33 14.34 6.06 40.58
N LEU A 34 13.51 5.54 39.69
CA LEU A 34 12.30 4.81 40.03
C LEU A 34 12.58 3.51 40.79
N THR A 35 13.63 2.78 40.39
CA THR A 35 14.05 1.56 41.10
C THR A 35 14.47 1.87 42.53
N ARG A 36 15.18 2.99 42.77
CA ARG A 36 15.53 3.44 44.13
C ARG A 36 14.29 3.83 44.94
N TYR A 37 13.31 4.47 44.31
CA TYR A 37 12.06 4.85 44.95
C TYR A 37 11.24 3.61 45.36
N LEU A 38 11.05 2.66 44.44
CA LEU A 38 10.29 1.42 44.67
C LEU A 38 10.93 0.51 45.72
N LYS A 39 12.25 0.58 45.94
CA LYS A 39 12.90 -0.10 47.08
C LYS A 39 12.38 0.38 48.44
N LYS A 40 12.08 1.69 48.56
CA LYS A 40 11.55 2.30 49.79
C LYS A 40 10.02 2.25 49.85
N HIS A 41 9.37 2.30 48.69
CA HIS A 41 7.92 2.37 48.55
C HIS A 41 7.39 1.30 47.57
N PRO A 42 7.49 -0.01 47.91
CA PRO A 42 7.19 -1.09 46.98
C PRO A 42 5.71 -1.18 46.56
N LYS A 43 4.80 -0.56 47.32
CA LYS A 43 3.35 -0.50 47.04
C LYS A 43 2.88 0.85 46.48
N SER A 44 3.81 1.69 46.01
CA SER A 44 3.45 2.97 45.37
C SER A 44 2.87 2.71 44.00
N GLN A 45 1.54 2.86 43.87
CA GLN A 45 0.82 2.66 42.61
C GLN A 45 1.33 3.63 41.52
N PRO A 46 1.52 4.95 41.76
CA PRO A 46 2.06 5.86 40.75
C PRO A 46 3.46 5.46 40.25
N ALA A 47 4.33 4.98 41.15
CA ALA A 47 5.66 4.51 40.77
C ALA A 47 5.62 3.22 39.92
N LEU A 48 4.69 2.30 40.22
CA LEU A 48 4.50 1.09 39.41
C LEU A 48 3.91 1.41 38.02
N ILE A 49 2.99 2.38 37.94
CA ILE A 49 2.42 2.84 36.66
C ILE A 49 3.52 3.37 35.72
N ILE A 50 4.37 4.28 36.21
CA ILE A 50 5.45 4.80 35.35
C ILE A 50 6.53 3.74 35.08
N LYS A 51 6.73 2.76 35.99
CA LYS A 51 7.59 1.60 35.74
C LYS A 51 7.07 0.76 34.59
N MET A 52 5.77 0.49 34.56
CA MET A 52 5.12 -0.24 33.48
C MET A 52 5.40 0.41 32.12
N TYR A 53 5.24 1.74 32.03
CA TYR A 53 5.55 2.50 30.81
C TYR A 53 7.03 2.40 30.42
N ILE A 54 7.95 2.66 31.36
CA ILE A 54 9.40 2.62 31.10
C ILE A 54 9.84 1.21 30.68
N THR A 55 9.34 0.17 31.34
CA THR A 55 9.62 -1.23 30.98
C THR A 55 9.20 -1.51 29.54
N HIS A 56 7.99 -1.11 29.15
CA HIS A 56 7.52 -1.29 27.77
C HIS A 56 8.35 -0.45 26.77
N LYS A 57 8.68 0.81 27.08
CA LYS A 57 9.47 1.65 26.17
C LYS A 57 10.92 1.21 26.00
N MET A 58 11.55 0.72 27.06
CA MET A 58 12.95 0.27 27.00
C MET A 58 13.11 -1.12 26.39
N LYS A 59 12.15 -2.02 26.61
CA LYS A 59 12.24 -3.43 26.20
C LYS A 59 11.27 -3.81 25.07
N GLY A 60 10.46 -2.87 24.57
CA GLY A 60 9.44 -3.14 23.57
C GLY A 60 8.49 -4.26 23.98
N GLU A 61 8.30 -5.23 23.09
CA GLU A 61 7.45 -6.41 23.32
C GLU A 61 8.10 -7.44 24.28
N GLU A 62 9.43 -7.49 24.39
CA GLU A 62 10.10 -8.33 25.39
C GLU A 62 9.76 -7.89 26.83
N GLY A 63 9.48 -6.59 26.99
CA GLY A 63 8.96 -6.01 28.21
C GLY A 63 7.45 -6.15 28.39
N GLU A 64 6.69 -6.62 27.39
CA GLU A 64 5.23 -6.65 27.43
C GLU A 64 4.71 -7.57 28.54
N GLU A 65 5.31 -8.75 28.69
CA GLU A 65 4.91 -9.70 29.75
C GLU A 65 5.21 -9.12 31.14
N GLU A 66 6.35 -8.46 31.31
CA GLU A 66 6.72 -7.78 32.55
C GLU A 66 5.79 -6.59 32.82
N ALA A 67 5.50 -5.77 31.81
CA ALA A 67 4.56 -4.67 31.88
C ALA A 67 3.16 -5.17 32.26
N MET A 68 2.71 -6.31 31.71
CA MET A 68 1.44 -6.93 32.07
C MET A 68 1.42 -7.49 33.50
N LYS A 69 2.56 -7.95 34.03
CA LYS A 69 2.68 -8.32 35.46
C LYS A 69 2.52 -7.10 36.34
N ILE A 70 3.24 -6.01 36.03
CA ILE A 70 3.12 -4.73 36.75
C ILE A 70 1.69 -4.17 36.66
N PHE A 71 1.06 -4.26 35.49
CA PHE A 71 -0.34 -3.86 35.30
C PHE A 71 -1.26 -4.59 36.28
N ARG A 72 -1.15 -5.92 36.42
CA ARG A 72 -1.96 -6.68 37.38
C ARG A 72 -1.74 -6.22 38.81
N GLU A 73 -0.50 -5.92 39.20
CA GLU A 73 -0.18 -5.37 40.53
C GLU A 73 -0.83 -4.00 40.74
N VAL A 74 -0.75 -3.10 39.75
CA VAL A 74 -1.41 -1.78 39.78
C VAL A 74 -2.92 -1.93 39.98
N MET A 75 -3.55 -2.86 39.26
CA MET A 75 -4.99 -3.12 39.38
C MET A 75 -5.36 -3.68 40.77
N VAL A 76 -4.51 -4.53 41.36
CA VAL A 76 -4.71 -5.04 42.73
C VAL A 76 -4.62 -3.90 43.76
N LEU A 77 -3.66 -2.98 43.60
CA LEU A 77 -3.52 -1.81 44.48
C LEU A 77 -4.69 -0.83 44.37
N GLY A 78 -5.34 -0.76 43.20
CA GLY A 78 -6.57 0.00 42.99
C GLY A 78 -7.81 -0.60 43.68
N GLY A 79 -7.71 -1.83 44.22
CA GLY A 79 -8.78 -2.52 44.93
C GLY A 79 -10.00 -2.85 44.06
N LYS A 80 -11.16 -3.10 44.70
CA LYS A 80 -12.41 -3.41 43.98
C LYS A 80 -12.85 -2.31 43.01
N GLY A 81 -12.48 -1.06 43.31
CA GLY A 81 -12.76 0.09 42.45
C GLY A 81 -11.71 0.35 41.38
N LYS A 82 -10.59 -0.39 41.34
CA LYS A 82 -9.50 -0.14 40.39
C LYS A 82 -9.09 1.35 40.35
N GLU A 83 -9.19 2.05 41.49
CA GLU A 83 -8.99 3.50 41.56
C GLU A 83 -7.55 3.86 41.17
N MET A 84 -7.40 4.95 40.42
CA MET A 84 -6.13 5.52 39.98
C MET A 84 -6.27 7.04 39.85
N THR A 85 -5.18 7.77 40.02
CA THR A 85 -5.11 9.22 39.73
C THR A 85 -5.38 9.48 38.26
N GLY A 86 -5.84 10.70 37.89
CA GLY A 86 -6.09 11.03 36.48
C GLY A 86 -4.84 10.85 35.59
N ARG A 87 -3.67 11.26 36.11
CA ARG A 87 -2.38 11.03 35.43
C ARG A 87 -2.02 9.54 35.36
N GLY A 88 -2.31 8.78 36.41
CA GLY A 88 -2.11 7.33 36.46
C GLY A 88 -2.96 6.60 35.41
N VAL A 89 -4.25 6.93 35.30
CA VAL A 89 -5.15 6.38 34.28
C VAL A 89 -4.59 6.63 32.89
N TRP A 90 -4.17 7.87 32.59
CA TRP A 90 -3.61 8.23 31.29
C TRP A 90 -2.35 7.42 30.95
N TRP A 91 -1.42 7.25 31.89
CA TRP A 91 -0.20 6.47 31.65
C TRP A 91 -0.47 4.98 31.45
N VAL A 92 -1.36 4.39 32.25
CA VAL A 92 -1.75 2.98 32.11
C VAL A 92 -2.40 2.76 30.76
N THR A 93 -3.39 3.60 30.39
CA THR A 93 -4.12 3.44 29.13
C THR A 93 -3.22 3.74 27.93
N LEU A 94 -2.33 4.73 28.01
CA LEU A 94 -1.30 4.98 26.98
C LEU A 94 -0.42 3.75 26.76
N THR A 95 0.06 3.14 27.84
CA THR A 95 0.95 1.97 27.74
C THR A 95 0.20 0.77 27.15
N LEU A 96 -1.03 0.51 27.59
CA LEU A 96 -1.87 -0.56 27.03
C LEU A 96 -2.16 -0.35 25.54
N ARG A 97 -2.41 0.89 25.11
CA ARG A 97 -2.64 1.22 23.70
C ARG A 97 -1.39 1.01 22.85
N GLN A 98 -0.22 1.40 23.35
CA GLN A 98 1.06 1.14 22.67
C GLN A 98 1.38 -0.35 22.56
N MET A 99 0.87 -1.18 23.48
CA MET A 99 0.91 -2.64 23.41
C MET A 99 -0.21 -3.26 22.56
N GLY A 100 -1.06 -2.45 21.92
CA GLY A 100 -2.22 -2.92 21.15
C GLY A 100 -3.35 -3.53 21.98
N LYS A 101 -3.36 -3.36 23.31
CA LYS A 101 -4.39 -3.86 24.24
C LYS A 101 -5.57 -2.90 24.39
N LEU A 102 -6.18 -2.50 23.28
CA LEU A 102 -7.25 -1.49 23.25
C LEU A 102 -8.45 -1.85 24.14
N ALA A 103 -8.86 -3.13 24.14
CA ALA A 103 -9.96 -3.61 24.99
C ALA A 103 -9.68 -3.46 26.50
N LEU A 104 -8.41 -3.63 26.93
CA LEU A 104 -8.04 -3.41 28.33
C LEU A 104 -8.05 -1.93 28.69
N ALA A 105 -7.57 -1.06 27.78
CA ALA A 105 -7.62 0.38 27.98
C ALA A 105 -9.07 0.88 28.09
N GLN A 106 -9.96 0.40 27.23
CA GLN A 106 -11.41 0.67 27.30
C GLN A 106 -12.02 0.21 28.62
N LYS A 107 -11.71 -1.02 29.05
CA LYS A 107 -12.25 -1.60 30.29
C LYS A 107 -11.93 -0.76 31.52
N ILE A 108 -10.73 -0.17 31.59
CA ILE A 108 -10.35 0.74 32.69
C ILE A 108 -11.32 1.91 32.79
N TYR A 109 -11.63 2.58 31.68
CA TYR A 109 -12.58 3.69 31.69
C TYR A 109 -14.00 3.24 32.04
N GLN A 110 -14.43 2.07 31.58
CA GLN A 110 -15.74 1.50 31.94
C GLN A 110 -15.85 1.25 33.45
N ASP A 111 -14.84 0.62 34.03
CA ASP A 111 -14.78 0.34 35.47
C ASP A 111 -14.79 1.64 36.30
N LEU A 112 -13.99 2.64 35.90
CA LEU A 112 -13.93 3.94 36.59
C LEU A 112 -15.23 4.73 36.46
N TYR A 113 -15.87 4.71 35.29
CA TYR A 113 -17.15 5.36 35.08
C TYR A 113 -18.27 4.70 35.89
N ALA A 114 -18.27 3.36 36.02
CA ALA A 114 -19.24 2.65 36.85
C ALA A 114 -19.19 3.09 38.33
N LEU A 115 -18.02 3.51 38.82
CA LEU A 115 -17.83 4.02 40.18
C LEU A 115 -18.16 5.51 40.31
N HIS A 116 -17.99 6.26 39.23
CA HIS A 116 -18.20 7.70 39.18
C HIS A 116 -19.13 8.08 38.02
N PRO A 117 -20.41 7.64 38.05
CA PRO A 117 -21.34 7.83 36.93
C PRO A 117 -21.66 9.30 36.63
N GLN A 118 -21.41 10.20 37.58
CA GLN A 118 -21.54 11.65 37.45
C GLN A 118 -20.38 12.31 36.67
N ALA A 119 -19.26 11.61 36.47
CA ALA A 119 -18.10 12.15 35.78
C ALA A 119 -18.23 11.97 34.26
N HIS A 120 -18.87 12.92 33.59
CA HIS A 120 -19.11 12.88 32.14
C HIS A 120 -17.83 12.74 31.30
N GLN A 121 -16.72 13.31 31.76
CA GLN A 121 -15.41 13.13 31.11
C GLN A 121 -14.98 11.66 31.03
N LEU A 122 -15.31 10.84 32.03
CA LEU A 122 -15.03 9.39 31.98
C LEU A 122 -15.94 8.69 30.97
N LEU A 123 -17.21 9.10 30.86
CA LEU A 123 -18.13 8.54 29.87
C LEU A 123 -17.70 8.86 28.43
N GLU A 124 -17.22 10.08 28.19
CA GLU A 124 -16.61 10.46 26.91
C GLU A 124 -15.39 9.58 26.60
N GLN A 125 -14.52 9.31 27.58
CA GLN A 125 -13.40 8.39 27.37
C GLN A 125 -13.84 6.94 27.14
N VAL A 126 -14.92 6.47 27.77
CA VAL A 126 -15.53 5.16 27.46
C VAL A 126 -15.94 5.10 25.99
N PHE A 127 -16.65 6.12 25.51
CA PHE A 127 -17.06 6.22 24.11
C PHE A 127 -15.85 6.18 23.16
N LEU A 128 -14.88 7.08 23.34
CA LEU A 128 -13.71 7.20 22.46
C LEU A 128 -12.88 5.90 22.43
N HIS A 129 -12.66 5.26 23.58
CA HIS A 129 -11.90 4.00 23.62
C HIS A 129 -12.68 2.82 23.06
N ALA A 130 -14.01 2.80 23.20
CA ALA A 130 -14.85 1.83 22.52
C ALA A 130 -14.78 1.99 20.98
N SER A 131 -14.80 3.23 20.48
CA SER A 131 -14.64 3.52 19.04
C SER A 131 -13.28 3.07 18.52
N ALA A 132 -12.18 3.34 19.25
CA ALA A 132 -10.84 2.88 18.88
C ALA A 132 -10.71 1.35 18.90
N ALA A 133 -11.32 0.68 19.88
CA ALA A 133 -11.35 -0.78 19.99
C ALA A 133 -12.36 -1.45 19.05
N ASN A 134 -13.16 -0.67 18.31
CA ASN A 134 -14.27 -1.14 17.50
C ASN A 134 -15.35 -1.92 18.29
N ASP A 135 -15.54 -1.58 19.58
CA ASP A 135 -16.63 -2.10 20.41
C ASP A 135 -17.91 -1.28 20.17
N VAL A 136 -18.64 -1.68 19.12
CA VAL A 136 -19.84 -1.00 18.65
C VAL A 136 -20.96 -0.94 19.70
N PRO A 137 -21.30 -2.04 20.43
CA PRO A 137 -22.30 -1.98 21.50
C PRO A 137 -21.98 -0.93 22.57
N THR A 138 -20.75 -0.92 23.10
CA THR A 138 -20.36 0.06 24.12
C THR A 138 -20.39 1.49 23.55
N MET A 139 -19.94 1.66 22.31
CA MET A 139 -19.93 2.95 21.63
C MET A 139 -21.34 3.56 21.58
N VAL A 140 -22.33 2.77 21.14
CA VAL A 140 -23.75 3.20 21.06
C VAL A 140 -24.34 3.52 22.43
N GLU A 141 -24.10 2.65 23.42
CA GLU A 141 -24.62 2.85 24.77
C GLU A 141 -24.05 4.14 25.41
N ALA A 142 -22.72 4.30 25.32
CA ALA A 142 -22.03 5.43 25.92
C ALA A 142 -22.45 6.77 25.29
N SER A 143 -22.53 6.85 23.95
CA SER A 143 -22.94 8.09 23.26
C SER A 143 -24.39 8.46 23.59
N ARG A 144 -25.31 7.49 23.62
CA ARG A 144 -26.71 7.73 24.02
C ARG A 144 -26.82 8.20 25.45
N LYS A 145 -26.08 7.56 26.37
CA LYS A 145 -26.08 7.95 27.77
C LYS A 145 -25.55 9.38 27.94
N MET A 146 -24.48 9.72 27.23
CA MET A 146 -23.88 11.05 27.25
C MET A 146 -24.84 12.12 26.72
N PHE A 147 -25.54 11.85 25.61
CA PHE A 147 -26.59 12.74 25.13
C PHE A 147 -27.74 12.87 26.14
N ASN A 148 -28.18 11.75 26.74
CA ASN A 148 -29.28 11.78 27.69
C ASN A 148 -28.99 12.57 28.96
N THR A 149 -27.74 12.61 29.41
CA THR A 149 -27.33 13.37 30.60
C THR A 149 -26.99 14.84 30.30
N THR A 150 -26.38 15.12 29.15
CA THR A 150 -25.89 16.48 28.82
C THR A 150 -26.86 17.29 27.97
N LYS A 151 -27.65 16.62 27.12
CA LYS A 151 -28.52 17.22 26.10
C LYS A 151 -27.77 18.12 25.08
N GLU A 152 -26.45 17.97 24.98
CA GLU A 152 -25.63 18.72 24.01
C GLU A 152 -25.85 18.20 22.58
N ALA A 153 -25.96 19.12 21.61
CA ALA A 153 -26.19 18.80 20.20
C ALA A 153 -25.11 17.89 19.60
N ARG A 154 -23.83 18.11 19.94
CA ARG A 154 -22.70 17.26 19.50
C ARG A 154 -22.88 15.79 19.88
N TRP A 155 -23.45 15.53 21.06
CA TRP A 155 -23.67 14.16 21.54
C TRP A 155 -24.91 13.53 20.92
N ALA A 156 -25.90 14.34 20.51
CA ALA A 156 -27.01 13.88 19.68
C ALA A 156 -26.50 13.43 18.30
N MET A 157 -25.65 14.24 17.66
CA MET A 157 -24.96 13.90 16.40
C MET A 157 -24.12 12.63 16.54
N THR A 158 -23.26 12.58 17.55
CA THR A 158 -22.37 11.44 17.82
C THR A 158 -23.15 10.16 18.09
N ALA A 159 -24.24 10.23 18.85
CA ALA A 159 -25.10 9.08 19.11
C ALA A 159 -25.86 8.64 17.85
N GLY A 160 -26.30 9.59 17.01
CA GLY A 160 -26.88 9.31 15.70
C GLY A 160 -25.89 8.60 14.77
N TRP A 161 -24.64 9.07 14.72
CA TRP A 161 -23.56 8.40 14.00
C TRP A 161 -23.31 6.99 14.53
N ALA A 162 -23.21 6.78 15.85
CA ALA A 162 -22.97 5.47 16.43
C ALA A 162 -24.10 4.47 16.12
N GLU A 163 -25.36 4.93 16.16
CA GLU A 163 -26.53 4.13 15.78
C GLU A 163 -26.50 3.72 14.31
N TRP A 164 -26.16 4.65 13.42
CA TRP A 164 -25.99 4.35 12.00
C TRP A 164 -24.82 3.38 11.78
N TYR A 165 -23.68 3.65 12.41
CA TYR A 165 -22.50 2.79 12.35
C TYR A 165 -22.80 1.34 12.74
N ALA A 166 -23.65 1.14 13.75
CA ALA A 166 -24.00 -0.17 14.25
C ALA A 166 -24.96 -0.96 13.34
N LYS A 167 -25.74 -0.28 12.50
CA LYS A 167 -26.89 -0.86 11.81
C LYS A 167 -26.82 -0.81 10.30
N ALA A 168 -25.97 0.04 9.73
CA ALA A 168 -25.79 0.20 8.30
C ALA A 168 -24.39 -0.26 7.88
N PRO A 169 -24.25 -0.88 6.70
CA PRO A 169 -22.97 -1.07 6.05
C PRO A 169 -22.23 0.27 5.95
N GLN A 170 -20.94 0.25 6.22
CA GLN A 170 -20.12 1.46 6.20
C GLN A 170 -19.57 1.70 4.79
N PRO A 171 -19.42 2.96 4.34
CA PRO A 171 -18.73 3.27 3.10
C PRO A 171 -17.36 2.58 3.05
N SER A 172 -17.05 1.91 1.94
CA SER A 172 -15.77 1.23 1.73
C SER A 172 -15.32 1.30 0.28
N ARG A 173 -14.06 1.67 0.05
CA ARG A 173 -13.46 1.68 -1.31
C ARG A 173 -13.20 0.28 -1.88
N SER A 174 -13.30 -0.79 -1.08
CA SER A 174 -12.97 -2.16 -1.52
C SER A 174 -14.07 -2.87 -2.34
N VAL A 175 -15.27 -2.29 -2.45
CA VAL A 175 -16.42 -2.93 -3.10
C VAL A 175 -17.13 -1.96 -4.05
N GLY A 176 -16.96 -2.09 -5.37
CA GLY A 176 -17.79 -1.43 -6.40
C GLY A 176 -18.25 0.00 -6.07
N ASN A 177 -19.58 0.23 -6.07
CA ASN A 177 -20.24 1.50 -5.73
C ASN A 177 -19.99 2.02 -4.28
N GLY A 178 -19.04 1.44 -3.54
CA GLY A 178 -18.84 1.57 -2.09
C GLY A 178 -18.33 2.91 -1.58
N ALA A 179 -18.36 3.98 -2.39
CA ALA A 179 -18.26 5.35 -1.86
C ALA A 179 -19.43 5.70 -0.91
N PHE A 180 -20.55 4.96 -1.02
CA PHE A 180 -21.78 5.16 -0.26
C PHE A 180 -22.24 3.86 0.41
N PRO A 181 -22.99 3.94 1.53
CA PRO A 181 -23.55 2.78 2.20
C PRO A 181 -24.69 2.16 1.40
N ASP A 182 -24.84 0.84 1.51
CA ASP A 182 -26.02 0.12 1.01
C ASP A 182 -27.25 0.40 1.88
N GLU A 183 -28.42 0.13 1.32
CA GLU A 183 -29.69 0.25 2.04
C GLU A 183 -29.80 -0.83 3.14
N VAL A 184 -30.39 -0.47 4.28
CA VAL A 184 -30.71 -1.45 5.33
C VAL A 184 -32.02 -2.18 5.00
N GLU A 185 -32.06 -3.49 5.23
CA GLU A 185 -33.26 -4.31 4.96
C GLU A 185 -34.46 -3.89 5.82
N ASP A 186 -34.23 -3.57 7.10
CA ASP A 186 -35.27 -3.08 8.01
C ASP A 186 -35.45 -1.56 7.90
N LYS A 187 -36.57 -1.16 7.31
CA LYS A 187 -37.00 0.24 7.14
C LYS A 187 -37.08 1.03 8.45
N ASN A 188 -37.11 0.37 9.60
CA ASN A 188 -37.16 1.02 10.91
C ASN A 188 -35.79 1.08 11.62
N ALA A 189 -34.77 0.39 11.12
CA ALA A 189 -33.49 0.24 11.82
C ALA A 189 -32.84 1.60 12.16
N LEU A 190 -32.94 2.55 11.24
CA LEU A 190 -32.29 3.87 11.33
C LEU A 190 -33.20 4.99 11.85
N LYS A 191 -34.45 4.69 12.26
CA LYS A 191 -35.36 5.71 12.83
C LYS A 191 -34.74 6.43 14.03
N VAL A 192 -34.04 5.69 14.89
CA VAL A 192 -33.40 6.28 16.07
C VAL A 192 -32.20 7.15 15.69
N ALA A 193 -31.40 6.72 14.71
CA ALA A 193 -30.29 7.52 14.19
C ALA A 193 -30.80 8.86 13.64
N GLY A 194 -31.85 8.83 12.80
CA GLY A 194 -32.50 10.02 12.25
C GLY A 194 -33.08 10.95 13.31
N LEU A 195 -33.76 10.39 14.33
CA LEU A 195 -34.30 11.18 15.44
C LEU A 195 -33.19 11.91 16.22
N LEU A 196 -32.11 11.20 16.58
CA LEU A 196 -30.99 11.75 17.33
C LEU A 196 -30.31 12.89 16.57
N VAL A 197 -30.06 12.69 15.28
CA VAL A 197 -29.47 13.75 14.44
C VAL A 197 -30.43 14.93 14.27
N GLY A 198 -31.73 14.70 14.18
CA GLY A 198 -32.73 15.78 14.15
C GLY A 198 -32.85 16.56 15.47
N MET A 199 -32.51 15.94 16.60
CA MET A 199 -32.43 16.63 17.91
C MET A 199 -31.20 17.52 18.03
N ALA A 200 -30.17 17.34 17.20
CA ALA A 200 -29.02 18.24 17.14
C ALA A 200 -29.33 19.58 16.45
N GLY A 201 -30.38 19.62 15.63
CA GLY A 201 -30.78 20.78 14.84
C GLY A 201 -31.46 20.36 13.54
N GLN A 202 -32.15 21.29 12.88
CA GLN A 202 -32.74 21.05 11.54
C GLN A 202 -31.81 21.51 10.41
N GLU A 203 -30.90 22.44 10.70
CA GLU A 203 -29.89 22.93 9.76
C GLU A 203 -28.58 22.14 9.87
N CYS A 204 -27.82 22.09 8.78
CA CYS A 204 -26.48 21.52 8.70
C CYS A 204 -25.47 22.67 8.70
N GLU A 205 -24.97 23.03 9.87
CA GLU A 205 -23.99 24.11 10.03
C GLU A 205 -22.62 23.74 9.44
N THR A 206 -22.30 22.45 9.35
CA THR A 206 -21.04 21.94 8.81
C THR A 206 -21.23 20.96 7.66
N SER A 207 -20.20 20.81 6.83
CA SER A 207 -20.16 19.78 5.77
C SER A 207 -20.29 18.36 6.34
N GLU A 208 -19.80 18.13 7.56
CA GLU A 208 -19.84 16.84 8.25
C GLU A 208 -21.25 16.50 8.73
N GLN A 209 -22.02 17.48 9.23
CA GLN A 209 -23.42 17.30 9.56
C GLN A 209 -24.26 16.95 8.33
N PHE A 210 -24.03 17.67 7.22
CA PHE A 210 -24.68 17.38 5.93
C PHE A 210 -24.30 15.97 5.43
N TRP A 211 -23.02 15.63 5.47
CA TRP A 211 -22.52 14.32 5.06
C TRP A 211 -23.18 13.21 5.88
N LEU A 212 -23.18 13.30 7.21
CA LEU A 212 -23.74 12.26 8.07
C LEU A 212 -25.25 12.09 7.85
N ARG A 213 -26.01 13.20 7.82
CA ARG A 213 -27.46 13.15 7.56
C ARG A 213 -27.75 12.47 6.23
N SER A 214 -26.99 12.85 5.20
CA SER A 214 -27.07 12.26 3.88
C SER A 214 -26.80 10.76 3.90
N GLN A 215 -25.76 10.30 4.62
CA GLN A 215 -25.47 8.86 4.73
C GLN A 215 -26.59 8.09 5.43
N ILE A 216 -27.15 8.63 6.52
CA ILE A 216 -28.25 8.00 7.28
C ILE A 216 -29.51 7.88 6.41
N LEU A 217 -29.86 8.96 5.71
CA LEU A 217 -31.02 8.97 4.82
C LEU A 217 -30.78 7.98 3.67
N LEU A 218 -29.63 8.04 3.00
CA LEU A 218 -29.31 7.13 1.90
C LEU A 218 -29.39 5.66 2.32
N SER A 219 -28.89 5.33 3.51
CA SER A 219 -28.99 3.98 4.11
C SER A 219 -30.43 3.59 4.44
N SER A 220 -31.33 4.55 4.69
CA SER A 220 -32.75 4.33 5.01
C SER A 220 -33.61 4.01 3.76
N GLY A 221 -33.04 4.13 2.56
CA GLY A 221 -33.65 3.72 1.30
C GLY A 221 -34.56 4.75 0.63
N PRO A 222 -35.28 4.37 -0.45
CA PRO A 222 -35.82 5.30 -1.44
C PRO A 222 -36.87 6.29 -0.93
N ALA A 223 -37.58 5.95 0.14
CA ALA A 223 -38.57 6.84 0.77
C ALA A 223 -37.93 8.13 1.34
N SER A 224 -36.62 8.10 1.60
CA SER A 224 -35.87 9.25 2.13
C SER A 224 -35.26 10.16 1.05
N TYR A 225 -35.19 9.70 -0.21
CA TYR A 225 -34.50 10.39 -1.29
C TYR A 225 -35.01 11.82 -1.54
N PRO A 226 -36.34 12.10 -1.53
CA PRO A 226 -36.83 13.47 -1.63
C PRO A 226 -36.29 14.40 -0.53
N THR A 227 -36.10 13.86 0.68
CA THR A 227 -35.54 14.62 1.81
C THR A 227 -34.07 14.93 1.59
N ILE A 228 -33.30 14.01 0.98
CA ILE A 228 -31.89 14.25 0.63
C ILE A 228 -31.78 15.36 -0.42
N LEU A 229 -32.58 15.29 -1.48
CA LEU A 229 -32.59 16.30 -2.55
C LEU A 229 -32.96 17.68 -1.99
N LYS A 230 -34.00 17.75 -1.14
CA LYS A 230 -34.37 18.98 -0.45
C LYS A 230 -33.22 19.52 0.40
N LEU A 231 -32.57 18.67 1.19
CA LEU A 231 -31.43 19.05 2.03
C LEU A 231 -30.27 19.58 1.19
N ALA A 232 -29.96 18.92 0.07
CA ALA A 232 -28.89 19.32 -0.84
C ALA A 232 -29.14 20.70 -1.46
N ARG A 233 -30.40 21.02 -1.78
CA ARG A 233 -30.81 22.31 -2.37
C ARG A 233 -30.85 23.44 -1.35
N GLU A 234 -31.39 23.17 -0.17
CA GLU A 234 -31.61 24.22 0.83
C GLU A 234 -30.38 24.49 1.70
N GLN A 235 -29.52 23.48 1.93
CA GLN A 235 -28.47 23.57 2.94
C GLN A 235 -27.07 23.22 2.43
N ALA A 236 -26.93 22.77 1.17
CA ALA A 236 -25.62 22.42 0.61
C ALA A 236 -25.41 22.94 -0.81
N ALA A 237 -26.23 23.88 -1.28
CA ALA A 237 -26.11 24.48 -2.61
C ALA A 237 -24.82 25.31 -2.78
N ASP A 238 -24.27 25.83 -1.69
CA ASP A 238 -23.04 26.62 -1.64
C ASP A 238 -22.18 26.23 -0.42
N GLY A 239 -21.09 26.97 -0.18
CA GLY A 239 -20.26 26.87 1.01
C GLY A 239 -18.89 26.25 0.74
N SER A 240 -18.36 25.49 1.71
CA SER A 240 -17.01 24.91 1.56
C SER A 240 -16.96 23.89 0.42
N LEU A 241 -15.79 23.76 -0.21
CA LEU A 241 -15.56 22.77 -1.27
C LEU A 241 -16.01 21.36 -0.86
N ALA A 242 -15.76 20.95 0.38
CA ALA A 242 -16.20 19.65 0.90
C ALA A 242 -17.73 19.51 0.94
N ARG A 243 -18.45 20.56 1.39
CA ARG A 243 -19.92 20.58 1.43
C ARG A 243 -20.50 20.38 0.03
N VAL A 244 -20.03 21.18 -0.93
CA VAL A 244 -20.54 21.13 -2.30
C VAL A 244 -20.12 19.84 -3.02
N TRP A 245 -18.92 19.32 -2.74
CA TRP A 245 -18.52 18.00 -3.21
C TRP A 245 -19.44 16.89 -2.70
N HIS A 246 -19.73 16.88 -1.39
CA HIS A 246 -20.67 15.91 -0.82
C HIS A 246 -22.07 16.03 -1.41
N ARG A 247 -22.53 17.26 -1.70
CA ARG A 247 -23.80 17.54 -2.39
C ARG A 247 -23.84 16.88 -3.77
N MET A 248 -22.85 17.15 -4.62
CA MET A 248 -22.79 16.57 -5.98
C MET A 248 -22.80 15.04 -5.95
N GLU A 249 -21.94 14.46 -5.11
CA GLU A 249 -21.77 13.00 -5.06
C GLU A 249 -23.02 12.31 -4.48
N VAL A 250 -23.64 12.84 -3.41
CA VAL A 250 -24.85 12.22 -2.84
C VAL A 250 -26.05 12.34 -3.78
N VAL A 251 -26.24 13.50 -4.43
CA VAL A 251 -27.34 13.68 -5.38
C VAL A 251 -27.17 12.73 -6.57
N LYS A 252 -25.95 12.61 -7.10
CA LYS A 252 -25.66 11.65 -8.17
C LYS A 252 -26.02 10.22 -7.78
N GLU A 253 -25.66 9.80 -6.56
CA GLU A 253 -26.00 8.46 -6.08
C GLU A 253 -27.51 8.27 -5.87
N VAL A 254 -28.22 9.28 -5.33
CA VAL A 254 -29.68 9.25 -5.16
C VAL A 254 -30.39 9.10 -6.51
N LEU A 255 -30.01 9.90 -7.51
CA LEU A 255 -30.61 9.86 -8.84
C LEU A 255 -30.27 8.56 -9.56
N LYS A 256 -29.03 8.06 -9.42
CA LYS A 256 -28.63 6.75 -9.92
C LYS A 256 -29.50 5.62 -9.34
N ARG A 257 -29.71 5.59 -8.01
CA ARG A 257 -30.54 4.57 -7.34
C ARG A 257 -32.03 4.69 -7.67
N SER A 258 -32.49 5.90 -8.02
CA SER A 258 -33.88 6.16 -8.38
C SER A 258 -34.25 5.72 -9.80
N GLY A 259 -33.26 5.46 -10.67
CA GLY A 259 -33.50 5.16 -12.07
C GLY A 259 -34.34 6.24 -12.75
N SER A 260 -35.36 5.83 -13.53
CA SER A 260 -36.22 6.76 -14.27
C SER A 260 -37.22 7.53 -13.43
N GLU A 261 -37.49 7.14 -12.17
CA GLU A 261 -38.52 7.78 -11.33
C GLU A 261 -38.23 9.27 -11.08
N ARG A 262 -36.95 9.65 -11.04
CA ARG A 262 -36.48 11.00 -10.71
C ARG A 262 -35.63 11.60 -11.82
N GLN A 263 -35.86 11.18 -13.06
CA GLN A 263 -35.08 11.67 -14.20
C GLN A 263 -35.20 13.20 -14.36
N ASN A 264 -36.36 13.78 -14.05
CA ASN A 264 -36.60 15.23 -14.15
C ASN A 264 -35.71 16.06 -13.20
N GLU A 265 -35.21 15.48 -12.11
CA GLU A 265 -34.34 16.18 -11.16
C GLU A 265 -32.99 16.55 -11.78
N TRP A 266 -32.55 15.85 -12.83
CA TRP A 266 -31.28 16.16 -13.52
C TRP A 266 -31.28 17.54 -14.18
N GLU A 267 -32.44 18.05 -14.60
CA GLU A 267 -32.53 19.41 -15.12
C GLU A 267 -32.30 20.46 -14.02
N GLU A 268 -32.83 20.23 -12.83
CA GLU A 268 -32.57 21.11 -11.68
C GLU A 268 -31.08 21.08 -11.29
N GLU A 269 -30.45 19.91 -11.33
CA GLU A 269 -29.02 19.76 -11.05
C GLU A 269 -28.15 20.42 -12.11
N ARG A 270 -28.56 20.36 -13.39
CA ARG A 270 -27.89 21.08 -14.48
C ARG A 270 -27.96 22.59 -14.25
N GLN A 271 -29.14 23.11 -13.90
CA GLN A 271 -29.33 24.54 -13.63
C GLN A 271 -28.51 25.01 -12.44
N TRP A 272 -28.47 24.23 -11.36
CA TRP A 272 -27.64 24.54 -10.19
C TRP A 272 -26.15 24.55 -10.56
N ALA A 273 -25.66 23.54 -11.28
CA ALA A 273 -24.25 23.48 -11.67
C ALA A 273 -23.85 24.63 -12.59
N ALA A 274 -24.75 25.02 -13.49
CA ALA A 274 -24.57 26.18 -14.36
C ALA A 274 -24.43 27.48 -13.54
N TRP A 275 -25.40 27.75 -12.66
CA TRP A 275 -25.38 28.91 -11.76
C TRP A 275 -24.11 28.94 -10.90
N TYR A 276 -23.71 27.80 -10.33
CA TYR A 276 -22.55 27.72 -9.46
C TYR A 276 -21.24 28.01 -10.21
N LEU A 277 -21.13 27.59 -11.48
CA LEU A 277 -19.98 27.90 -12.33
C LEU A 277 -19.92 29.38 -12.75
N GLU A 278 -21.06 30.05 -12.87
CA GLU A 278 -21.14 31.48 -13.21
C GLU A 278 -20.82 32.37 -12.02
N GLU A 279 -21.35 32.04 -10.83
CA GLU A 279 -21.23 32.90 -9.65
C GLU A 279 -19.94 32.68 -8.86
N GLU A 280 -19.40 31.45 -8.82
CA GLU A 280 -18.25 31.11 -7.97
C GLU A 280 -16.95 30.94 -8.77
N ASP A 281 -16.01 31.90 -8.64
CA ASP A 281 -14.70 31.85 -9.32
C ASP A 281 -13.90 30.58 -8.98
N THR A 282 -14.06 30.05 -7.77
CA THR A 282 -13.41 28.79 -7.37
C THR A 282 -13.99 27.57 -8.09
N ALA A 283 -15.27 27.61 -8.45
CA ALA A 283 -15.93 26.57 -9.22
C ALA A 283 -15.51 26.61 -10.69
N ALA A 284 -15.43 27.81 -11.27
CA ALA A 284 -14.99 28.05 -12.64
C ALA A 284 -13.56 27.53 -12.92
N ARG A 285 -12.74 27.34 -11.89
CA ARG A 285 -11.36 26.80 -11.99
C ARG A 285 -11.24 25.33 -11.56
N ASN A 286 -12.36 24.64 -11.38
CA ASN A 286 -12.37 23.26 -10.93
C ASN A 286 -13.19 22.38 -11.90
N TYR A 287 -12.47 21.55 -12.64
CA TYR A 287 -13.05 20.70 -13.69
C TYR A 287 -14.13 19.71 -13.18
N ALA A 288 -14.16 19.39 -11.90
CA ALA A 288 -15.19 18.51 -11.34
C ALA A 288 -16.60 19.07 -11.53
N TYR A 289 -16.78 20.39 -11.42
CA TYR A 289 -18.09 21.03 -11.63
C TYR A 289 -18.51 20.97 -13.10
N TYR A 290 -17.57 21.12 -14.03
CA TYR A 290 -17.81 20.94 -15.45
C TYR A 290 -18.22 19.49 -15.76
N GLN A 291 -17.52 18.50 -15.19
CA GLN A 291 -17.90 17.10 -15.35
C GLN A 291 -19.30 16.80 -14.80
N TYR A 292 -19.64 17.39 -13.65
CA TYR A 292 -20.98 17.27 -13.07
C TYR A 292 -22.05 17.92 -13.96
N LEU A 293 -21.80 19.13 -14.48
CA LEU A 293 -22.67 19.82 -15.43
C LEU A 293 -22.90 18.98 -16.69
N LEU A 294 -21.83 18.42 -17.29
CA LEU A 294 -21.95 17.58 -18.49
C LEU A 294 -22.77 16.32 -18.22
N HIS A 295 -22.54 15.67 -17.07
CA HIS A 295 -23.30 14.50 -16.65
C HIS A 295 -24.79 14.83 -16.45
N ALA A 296 -25.10 15.91 -15.74
CA ALA A 296 -26.47 16.39 -15.55
C ALA A 296 -27.14 16.80 -16.87
N THR A 297 -26.39 17.41 -17.79
CA THR A 297 -26.88 17.78 -19.12
C THR A 297 -27.30 16.56 -19.94
N ALA A 298 -26.47 15.51 -19.94
CA ALA A 298 -26.77 14.28 -20.67
C ALA A 298 -27.96 13.51 -20.10
N LEU A 299 -28.29 13.71 -18.82
CA LEU A 299 -29.40 13.06 -18.16
C LEU A 299 -30.63 13.98 -17.99
N SER A 300 -30.53 15.26 -18.38
CA SER A 300 -31.65 16.19 -18.32
C SER A 300 -32.79 15.76 -19.25
N THR A 301 -34.03 16.06 -18.83
CA THR A 301 -35.23 15.86 -19.64
C THR A 301 -35.59 17.09 -20.47
N ASP A 302 -34.91 18.23 -20.29
CA ASP A 302 -35.10 19.43 -21.10
C ASP A 302 -34.49 19.24 -22.51
N PRO A 303 -35.29 19.32 -23.58
CA PRO A 303 -34.79 19.22 -24.95
C PRO A 303 -33.74 20.29 -25.31
N GLU A 304 -33.72 21.42 -24.60
CA GLU A 304 -32.76 22.52 -24.83
C GLU A 304 -31.52 22.44 -23.92
N ALA A 305 -31.42 21.44 -23.04
CA ALA A 305 -30.35 21.33 -22.04
C ALA A 305 -28.95 21.40 -22.67
N VAL A 306 -28.75 20.71 -23.78
CA VAL A 306 -27.48 20.69 -24.52
C VAL A 306 -27.14 22.09 -25.04
N GLY A 307 -28.08 22.76 -25.71
CA GLY A 307 -27.87 24.10 -26.26
C GLY A 307 -27.58 25.14 -25.17
N LYS A 308 -28.31 25.08 -24.05
CA LYS A 308 -28.06 25.95 -22.88
C LYS A 308 -26.67 25.75 -22.30
N THR A 309 -26.24 24.49 -22.18
CA THR A 309 -24.93 24.13 -21.65
C THR A 309 -23.80 24.56 -22.58
N VAL A 310 -23.95 24.36 -23.89
CA VAL A 310 -22.96 24.85 -24.87
C VAL A 310 -22.81 26.37 -24.79
N ASN A 311 -23.92 27.13 -24.76
CA ASN A 311 -23.89 28.59 -24.67
C ASN A 311 -23.17 29.06 -23.39
N LEU A 312 -23.46 28.43 -22.25
CA LEU A 312 -22.79 28.72 -20.99
C LEU A 312 -21.28 28.50 -21.11
N LEU A 313 -20.86 27.33 -21.61
CA LEU A 313 -19.44 27.00 -21.69
C LEU A 313 -18.69 27.93 -22.66
N GLU A 314 -19.32 28.36 -23.75
CA GLU A 314 -18.75 29.36 -24.67
C GLU A 314 -18.59 30.73 -24.01
N ASN A 315 -19.54 31.14 -23.16
CA ASN A 315 -19.44 32.39 -22.41
C ASN A 315 -18.31 32.31 -21.38
N LEU A 316 -18.26 31.22 -20.60
CA LEU A 316 -17.18 30.98 -19.63
C LEU A 316 -15.80 30.92 -20.32
N GLU A 317 -15.69 30.28 -21.49
CA GLU A 317 -14.45 30.27 -22.27
C GLU A 317 -14.01 31.69 -22.67
N LYS A 318 -14.95 32.55 -23.10
CA LYS A 318 -14.66 33.94 -23.47
C LYS A 318 -14.28 34.81 -22.27
N GLU A 319 -15.01 34.65 -21.16
CA GLU A 319 -14.85 35.47 -19.96
C GLU A 319 -13.57 35.13 -19.18
N ILE A 320 -13.32 33.83 -18.96
CA ILE A 320 -12.15 33.36 -18.22
C ILE A 320 -10.89 33.43 -19.11
N GLY A 321 -11.06 33.18 -20.41
CA GLY A 321 -10.03 33.31 -21.42
C GLY A 321 -8.91 32.27 -21.29
N SER A 322 -7.74 32.62 -21.82
CA SER A 322 -6.65 31.67 -22.09
C SER A 322 -5.93 31.07 -20.88
N LYS A 323 -6.28 31.49 -19.65
CA LYS A 323 -5.66 31.02 -18.42
C LYS A 323 -6.25 29.72 -17.89
N GLU A 324 -7.47 29.40 -18.29
CA GLU A 324 -8.19 28.20 -17.84
C GLU A 324 -8.59 27.35 -19.04
N ARG A 325 -8.40 26.04 -18.92
CA ARG A 325 -8.70 25.07 -19.99
C ARG A 325 -10.03 24.36 -19.78
N ALA A 326 -10.57 24.39 -18.56
CA ALA A 326 -11.76 23.63 -18.19
C ALA A 326 -12.99 23.90 -19.10
N PRO A 327 -13.38 25.15 -19.43
CA PRO A 327 -14.52 25.41 -20.33
C PRO A 327 -14.31 24.82 -21.73
N ALA A 328 -13.15 25.06 -22.33
CA ALA A 328 -12.83 24.58 -23.68
C ALA A 328 -12.75 23.05 -23.73
N LEU A 329 -12.21 22.42 -22.68
CA LEU A 329 -12.18 20.96 -22.57
C LEU A 329 -13.59 20.37 -22.41
N ALA A 330 -14.45 21.02 -21.61
CA ALA A 330 -15.83 20.61 -21.43
C ALA A 330 -16.64 20.69 -22.73
N LEU A 331 -16.44 21.74 -23.54
CA LEU A 331 -17.01 21.86 -24.88
C LEU A 331 -16.57 20.73 -25.80
N LEU A 332 -15.29 20.34 -25.78
CA LEU A 332 -14.82 19.21 -26.59
C LEU A 332 -15.37 17.87 -26.12
N SER A 333 -15.64 17.74 -24.81
CA SER A 333 -16.04 16.48 -24.18
C SER A 333 -17.55 16.22 -24.16
N ILE A 334 -18.39 17.24 -24.36
CA ILE A 334 -19.86 17.12 -24.22
C ILE A 334 -20.45 16.02 -25.09
N ASP A 335 -20.03 15.92 -26.35
CA ASP A 335 -20.51 14.89 -27.27
C ASP A 335 -20.09 13.48 -26.83
N SER A 336 -18.89 13.35 -26.27
CA SER A 336 -18.43 12.06 -25.74
C SER A 336 -19.31 11.59 -24.58
N VAL A 337 -19.62 12.49 -23.65
CA VAL A 337 -20.49 12.19 -22.50
C VAL A 337 -21.92 11.86 -22.95
N LEU A 338 -22.46 12.59 -23.93
CA LEU A 338 -23.79 12.29 -24.49
C LEU A 338 -23.84 10.89 -25.12
N GLN A 339 -22.82 10.51 -25.88
CA GLN A 339 -22.74 9.20 -26.52
C GLN A 339 -22.55 8.05 -25.52
N GLU A 340 -21.68 8.22 -24.52
CA GLU A 340 -21.48 7.22 -23.45
C GLU A 340 -22.77 6.93 -22.68
N LEU A 341 -23.62 7.94 -22.50
CA LEU A 341 -24.92 7.82 -21.85
C LEU A 341 -26.05 7.47 -22.83
N ALA A 342 -25.71 6.99 -24.02
CA ALA A 342 -26.61 6.52 -25.07
C ALA A 342 -27.65 7.56 -25.53
N GLN A 343 -27.38 8.85 -25.34
CA GLN A 343 -28.20 9.93 -25.89
C GLN A 343 -27.90 10.13 -27.37
N LYS A 344 -28.93 10.40 -28.17
CA LYS A 344 -28.80 10.65 -29.61
C LYS A 344 -28.74 12.15 -29.88
N GLY A 345 -27.68 12.60 -30.55
CA GLY A 345 -27.53 13.99 -30.99
C GLY A 345 -26.07 14.44 -31.03
N GLU A 346 -25.77 15.44 -31.86
CA GLU A 346 -24.50 16.14 -31.86
C GLU A 346 -24.72 17.52 -31.24
N ALA A 347 -24.08 17.82 -30.11
CA ALA A 347 -24.08 19.13 -29.47
C ALA A 347 -23.27 20.13 -30.29
N ILE A 348 -22.17 19.68 -30.88
CA ILE A 348 -21.33 20.46 -31.79
C ILE A 348 -21.29 19.77 -33.14
N SER A 349 -21.55 20.51 -34.22
CA SER A 349 -21.48 19.94 -35.57
C SER A 349 -20.09 19.41 -35.88
N ASN A 350 -20.03 18.30 -36.63
CA ASN A 350 -18.75 17.72 -37.09
C ASN A 350 -17.88 18.65 -37.93
N ASP A 351 -18.42 19.78 -38.41
CA ASP A 351 -17.70 20.81 -39.16
C ASP A 351 -17.09 21.88 -38.24
N ALA A 352 -17.76 22.25 -37.15
CA ALA A 352 -17.27 23.23 -36.19
C ALA A 352 -16.29 22.63 -35.16
N TRP A 353 -16.51 21.37 -34.78
CA TRP A 353 -15.71 20.68 -33.76
C TRP A 353 -14.21 20.61 -34.08
N PRO A 354 -13.75 20.30 -35.32
CA PRO A 354 -12.33 20.23 -35.66
C PRO A 354 -11.58 21.54 -35.44
N THR A 355 -12.23 22.68 -35.71
CA THR A 355 -11.65 24.01 -35.49
C THR A 355 -11.41 24.28 -33.99
N ARG A 356 -12.33 23.83 -33.13
CA ARG A 356 -12.16 23.92 -31.67
C ARG A 356 -11.03 23.03 -31.18
N ALA A 357 -10.98 21.78 -31.65
CA ALA A 357 -9.90 20.86 -31.29
C ALA A 357 -8.53 21.39 -31.72
N ALA A 358 -8.44 21.99 -32.92
CA ALA A 358 -7.23 22.64 -33.41
C ALA A 358 -6.80 23.83 -32.54
N SER A 359 -7.76 24.66 -32.11
CA SER A 359 -7.51 25.82 -31.24
C SER A 359 -7.04 25.37 -29.85
N TYR A 360 -7.69 24.34 -29.29
CA TYR A 360 -7.31 23.73 -28.02
C TYR A 360 -5.90 23.15 -28.06
N TRP A 361 -5.58 22.40 -29.13
CA TRP A 361 -4.23 21.88 -29.38
C TRP A 361 -3.21 23.01 -29.42
N ALA A 362 -3.41 24.03 -30.24
CA ALA A 362 -2.44 25.14 -30.39
C ALA A 362 -2.13 25.86 -29.06
N GLN A 363 -3.11 25.88 -28.14
CA GLN A 363 -2.96 26.52 -26.84
C GLN A 363 -2.26 25.61 -25.81
N TRP A 364 -2.65 24.33 -25.75
CA TRP A 364 -2.30 23.43 -24.64
C TRP A 364 -1.36 22.27 -25.02
N SER A 365 -0.98 22.13 -26.29
CA SER A 365 -0.12 21.05 -26.81
C SER A 365 1.20 20.85 -26.09
N ALA A 366 1.74 21.87 -25.43
CA ALA A 366 3.00 21.77 -24.67
C ALA A 366 2.80 21.34 -23.19
N LYS A 367 1.56 21.11 -22.74
CA LYS A 367 1.26 20.67 -21.36
C LYS A 367 1.17 19.15 -21.29
N GLY A 368 1.77 18.54 -20.27
CA GLY A 368 1.87 17.07 -20.18
C GLY A 368 0.53 16.31 -20.11
N SER A 369 -0.57 16.95 -19.71
CA SER A 369 -1.89 16.29 -19.66
C SER A 369 -2.62 16.26 -21.01
N ILE A 370 -2.09 16.94 -22.05
CA ILE A 370 -2.78 17.05 -23.35
C ILE A 370 -3.05 15.68 -23.98
N ILE A 371 -2.16 14.71 -23.75
CA ILE A 371 -2.29 13.36 -24.31
C ILE A 371 -3.56 12.69 -23.78
N SER A 372 -3.73 12.67 -22.45
CA SER A 372 -4.93 12.11 -21.82
C SER A 372 -6.20 12.90 -22.13
N GLU A 373 -6.09 14.22 -22.30
CA GLU A 373 -7.22 15.08 -22.67
C GLU A 373 -7.72 14.77 -24.08
N VAL A 374 -6.81 14.69 -25.06
CA VAL A 374 -7.12 14.32 -26.46
C VAL A 374 -7.73 12.93 -26.54
N GLU A 375 -7.15 11.95 -25.84
CA GLU A 375 -7.71 10.60 -25.78
C GLU A 375 -9.13 10.61 -25.19
N GLY A 376 -9.36 11.37 -24.12
CA GLY A 376 -10.67 11.49 -23.48
C GLY A 376 -11.75 12.06 -24.42
N PHE A 377 -11.50 13.20 -25.06
CA PHE A 377 -12.51 13.83 -25.92
C PHE A 377 -12.64 13.21 -27.33
N THR A 378 -11.77 12.27 -27.71
CA THR A 378 -11.86 11.56 -29.01
C THR A 378 -12.27 10.08 -28.88
N ALA A 379 -12.34 9.54 -27.66
CA ALA A 379 -12.48 8.09 -27.41
C ALA A 379 -13.63 7.41 -28.16
N VAL A 380 -14.80 8.06 -28.23
CA VAL A 380 -16.03 7.44 -28.74
C VAL A 380 -16.35 7.75 -30.21
N ASN A 381 -15.61 8.67 -30.86
CA ASN A 381 -15.90 9.08 -32.23
C ASN A 381 -14.65 8.93 -33.13
N SER A 382 -14.63 7.86 -33.92
CA SER A 382 -13.51 7.54 -34.83
C SER A 382 -13.25 8.62 -35.86
N ALA A 383 -14.28 9.25 -36.44
CA ALA A 383 -14.11 10.30 -37.44
C ALA A 383 -13.45 11.56 -36.84
N ARG A 384 -13.84 11.95 -35.62
CA ARG A 384 -13.19 13.06 -34.90
C ARG A 384 -11.76 12.70 -34.48
N LYS A 385 -11.53 11.47 -34.04
CA LYS A 385 -10.19 10.94 -33.78
C LYS A 385 -9.29 11.08 -35.01
N GLU A 386 -9.73 10.62 -36.18
CA GLU A 386 -8.98 10.75 -37.43
C GLU A 386 -8.61 12.20 -37.76
N LYS A 387 -9.56 13.14 -37.61
CA LYS A 387 -9.30 14.58 -37.85
C LYS A 387 -8.25 15.16 -36.89
N VAL A 388 -8.33 14.85 -35.59
CA VAL A 388 -7.32 15.30 -34.61
C VAL A 388 -5.97 14.67 -34.90
N TYR A 389 -5.93 13.39 -35.23
CA TYR A 389 -4.69 12.70 -35.51
C TYR A 389 -4.01 13.22 -36.78
N ALA A 390 -4.76 13.68 -37.79
CA ALA A 390 -4.20 14.37 -38.94
C ALA A 390 -3.51 15.70 -38.55
N LEU A 391 -4.12 16.47 -37.64
CA LEU A 391 -3.51 17.70 -37.09
C LEU A 391 -2.24 17.39 -36.28
N VAL A 392 -2.29 16.36 -35.43
CA VAL A 392 -1.16 15.89 -34.63
C VAL A 392 -0.01 15.42 -35.54
N GLN A 393 -0.30 14.71 -36.63
CA GLN A 393 0.71 14.31 -37.63
C GLN A 393 1.41 15.51 -38.27
N GLN A 394 0.67 16.60 -38.54
CA GLN A 394 1.28 17.83 -39.05
C GLN A 394 2.17 18.48 -37.99
N SER A 395 1.74 18.48 -36.73
CA SER A 395 2.51 19.01 -35.61
C SER A 395 3.84 18.26 -35.39
N ALA A 396 3.80 16.93 -35.40
CA ALA A 396 4.99 16.07 -35.25
C ALA A 396 6.07 16.31 -36.32
N LYS A 397 5.69 16.75 -37.52
CA LYS A 397 6.61 17.06 -38.63
C LYS A 397 7.31 18.41 -38.51
N LYS A 398 6.83 19.31 -37.63
CA LYS A 398 7.44 20.63 -37.46
C LYS A 398 8.76 20.48 -36.69
N GLU A 399 9.76 21.25 -37.11
CA GLU A 399 10.97 21.39 -36.31
C GLU A 399 10.74 22.35 -35.17
N ALA A 400 11.30 22.02 -34.00
CA ALA A 400 11.16 22.81 -32.79
C ALA A 400 12.31 23.83 -32.71
N SER A 401 11.96 25.09 -32.46
CA SER A 401 12.93 26.18 -32.23
C SER A 401 13.05 26.58 -30.76
N ASN A 402 12.10 26.16 -29.93
CA ASN A 402 12.03 26.48 -28.51
C ASN A 402 11.42 25.33 -27.72
N GLU A 403 11.50 25.40 -26.38
CA GLU A 403 11.02 24.35 -25.47
C GLU A 403 9.54 24.03 -25.65
N LYS A 404 8.69 25.04 -25.91
CA LYS A 404 7.25 24.85 -26.10
C LYS A 404 6.97 24.01 -27.33
N GLU A 405 7.58 24.37 -28.47
CA GLU A 405 7.46 23.63 -29.73
C GLU A 405 8.06 22.22 -29.62
N PHE A 406 9.14 22.07 -28.85
CA PHE A 406 9.73 20.75 -28.59
C PHE A 406 8.75 19.85 -27.82
N LYS A 407 8.14 20.35 -26.74
CA LYS A 407 7.14 19.59 -25.97
C LYS A 407 5.91 19.26 -26.83
N GLU A 408 5.45 20.19 -27.65
CA GLU A 408 4.38 19.94 -28.62
C GLU A 408 4.74 18.82 -29.60
N LYS A 409 5.96 18.80 -30.13
CA LYS A 409 6.46 17.72 -31.00
C LYS A 409 6.49 16.38 -30.27
N VAL A 410 7.04 16.35 -29.05
CA VAL A 410 7.10 15.14 -28.21
C VAL A 410 5.69 14.59 -27.96
N HIS A 411 4.76 15.40 -27.45
CA HIS A 411 3.40 14.92 -27.17
C HIS A 411 2.65 14.51 -28.45
N ALA A 412 2.89 15.20 -29.58
CA ALA A 412 2.33 14.80 -30.87
C ALA A 412 2.83 13.41 -31.28
N GLU A 413 4.14 13.19 -31.23
CA GLU A 413 4.73 11.89 -31.54
C GLU A 413 4.28 10.80 -30.56
N THR A 414 4.12 11.12 -29.27
CA THR A 414 3.61 10.17 -28.25
C THR A 414 2.19 9.74 -28.58
N LEU A 415 1.30 10.66 -28.98
CA LEU A 415 -0.07 10.33 -29.40
C LEU A 415 -0.09 9.41 -30.62
N LEU A 416 0.76 9.67 -31.62
CA LEU A 416 0.88 8.82 -32.80
C LEU A 416 1.41 7.42 -32.44
N LEU A 417 2.36 7.35 -31.51
CA LEU A 417 2.89 6.09 -31.01
C LEU A 417 1.83 5.29 -30.25
N ARG A 418 1.03 5.92 -29.40
CA ARG A 418 -0.10 5.27 -28.69
C ARG A 418 -1.17 4.72 -29.62
N ALA A 419 -1.33 5.31 -30.81
CA ALA A 419 -2.28 4.85 -31.82
C ALA A 419 -1.78 3.68 -32.67
N GLN A 420 -0.54 3.24 -32.50
CA GLN A 420 -0.07 2.00 -33.12
C GLN A 420 -0.93 0.82 -32.66
N PRO A 421 -1.20 -0.16 -33.54
CA PRO A 421 -1.94 -1.37 -33.18
C PRO A 421 -1.10 -2.26 -32.26
N ALA A 422 -1.75 -3.15 -31.50
CA ALA A 422 -1.08 -4.07 -30.59
C ALA A 422 -0.12 -5.05 -31.28
N SER A 423 -0.27 -5.23 -32.60
CA SER A 423 0.62 -6.03 -33.45
C SER A 423 1.87 -5.29 -33.91
N TRP A 424 1.98 -3.98 -33.69
CA TRP A 424 3.16 -3.20 -34.06
C TRP A 424 4.32 -3.53 -33.13
N VAL A 425 5.48 -3.82 -33.72
CA VAL A 425 6.72 -4.10 -32.99
C VAL A 425 7.76 -3.05 -33.38
N PRO A 426 8.31 -2.30 -32.41
CA PRO A 426 9.33 -1.29 -32.68
C PRO A 426 10.58 -1.89 -33.32
N GLN A 427 11.19 -1.13 -34.22
CA GLN A 427 12.50 -1.42 -34.80
C GLN A 427 13.59 -0.56 -34.15
N GLU A 428 14.86 -0.87 -34.41
CA GLU A 428 15.99 -0.09 -33.87
C GLU A 428 15.96 1.37 -34.37
N ASP A 429 15.49 1.62 -35.59
CA ASP A 429 15.33 2.98 -36.13
C ASP A 429 14.28 3.81 -35.34
N ASP A 430 13.19 3.19 -34.89
CA ASP A 430 12.20 3.85 -34.04
C ASP A 430 12.81 4.27 -32.71
N VAL A 431 13.61 3.37 -32.13
CA VAL A 431 14.34 3.58 -30.88
C VAL A 431 15.34 4.73 -31.00
N GLU A 432 16.10 4.78 -32.10
CA GLU A 432 17.10 5.83 -32.33
C GLU A 432 16.46 7.18 -32.68
N LYS A 433 15.30 7.20 -33.35
CA LYS A 433 14.52 8.41 -33.58
C LYS A 433 14.15 9.10 -32.25
N TRP A 434 13.59 8.36 -31.30
CA TRP A 434 13.24 8.90 -29.98
C TRP A 434 14.47 9.30 -29.16
N TRP A 435 15.56 8.57 -29.30
CA TRP A 435 16.81 8.91 -28.63
C TRP A 435 17.43 10.20 -29.19
N ALA A 436 17.39 10.39 -30.51
CA ALA A 436 17.80 11.64 -31.14
C ALA A 436 16.95 12.82 -30.66
N LEU A 437 15.63 12.61 -30.51
CA LEU A 437 14.73 13.62 -29.95
C LEU A 437 15.08 13.96 -28.49
N TYR A 438 15.39 12.96 -27.66
CA TYR A 438 15.92 13.17 -26.31
C TYR A 438 17.20 14.03 -26.32
N LYS A 439 18.19 13.66 -27.12
CA LYS A 439 19.47 14.38 -27.21
C LYS A 439 19.29 15.82 -27.67
N ALA A 440 18.44 16.07 -28.65
CA ALA A 440 18.10 17.42 -29.09
C ALA A 440 17.36 18.21 -27.99
N GLY A 441 16.50 17.54 -27.24
CA GLY A 441 15.72 18.14 -26.15
C GLY A 441 16.56 18.63 -24.96
N LEU A 442 17.72 17.99 -24.70
CA LEU A 442 18.62 18.38 -23.61
C LEU A 442 19.09 19.84 -23.73
N ASP A 443 19.13 20.38 -24.95
CA ASP A 443 19.54 21.75 -25.22
C ASP A 443 18.61 22.78 -24.58
N TYR A 444 17.32 22.45 -24.48
CA TYR A 444 16.32 23.31 -23.85
C TYR A 444 16.41 23.33 -22.31
N GLY A 445 17.07 22.34 -21.70
CA GLY A 445 17.22 22.23 -20.24
C GLY A 445 18.65 22.35 -19.72
N ARG A 446 19.61 22.82 -20.53
CA ARG A 446 21.04 22.96 -20.15
C ARG A 446 21.30 23.75 -18.87
N ASN A 447 20.45 24.74 -18.58
CA ASN A 447 20.62 25.65 -17.44
C ASN A 447 19.64 25.37 -16.30
N LEU A 448 18.96 24.21 -16.31
CA LEU A 448 18.05 23.85 -15.25
C LEU A 448 18.82 23.50 -13.96
N PRO A 449 18.27 23.86 -12.78
CA PRO A 449 18.76 23.33 -11.52
C PRO A 449 18.75 21.79 -11.52
N PRO A 450 19.68 21.13 -10.79
CA PRO A 450 19.68 19.67 -10.68
C PRO A 450 18.44 19.09 -9.99
N THR A 451 17.60 19.95 -9.40
CA THR A 451 16.32 19.61 -8.78
C THR A 451 15.16 19.56 -9.77
N ASP A 452 15.36 20.00 -11.02
CA ASP A 452 14.33 20.11 -12.03
C ASP A 452 14.48 18.99 -13.06
N VAL A 453 13.34 18.49 -13.55
CA VAL A 453 13.31 17.45 -14.59
C VAL A 453 13.61 18.06 -15.96
N GLN A 454 14.30 17.31 -16.81
CA GLN A 454 14.62 17.76 -18.16
C GLN A 454 13.36 17.73 -19.04
N PRO A 455 13.13 18.74 -19.91
CA PRO A 455 12.05 18.70 -20.90
C PRO A 455 12.09 17.47 -21.81
N ALA A 456 13.29 16.91 -22.00
CA ALA A 456 13.55 15.77 -22.85
C ALA A 456 13.26 14.40 -22.20
N ASP A 457 13.10 14.33 -20.88
CA ASP A 457 13.06 13.06 -20.14
C ASP A 457 12.00 12.10 -20.69
N GLU A 458 10.82 12.61 -21.08
CA GLU A 458 9.75 11.82 -21.68
C GLU A 458 10.20 11.08 -22.96
N ALA A 459 10.86 11.78 -23.89
CA ALA A 459 11.36 11.17 -25.12
C ALA A 459 12.42 10.09 -24.83
N GLY A 460 13.27 10.33 -23.82
CA GLY A 460 14.27 9.36 -23.36
C GLY A 460 13.62 8.10 -22.78
N LEU A 461 12.59 8.26 -21.94
CA LEU A 461 11.83 7.16 -21.35
C LEU A 461 11.04 6.37 -22.40
N ILE A 462 10.44 7.03 -23.39
CA ILE A 462 9.79 6.34 -24.53
C ILE A 462 10.81 5.48 -25.28
N SER A 463 11.99 6.02 -25.56
CA SER A 463 13.06 5.30 -26.22
C SER A 463 13.49 4.03 -25.46
N VAL A 464 13.58 4.12 -24.12
CA VAL A 464 13.84 2.98 -23.23
C VAL A 464 12.70 1.95 -23.29
N ASN A 465 11.45 2.41 -23.25
CA ASN A 465 10.29 1.52 -23.33
C ASN A 465 10.24 0.74 -24.64
N LEU A 466 10.58 1.37 -25.76
CA LEU A 466 10.67 0.68 -27.05
C LEU A 466 11.74 -0.42 -27.04
N LEU A 467 12.91 -0.17 -26.43
CA LEU A 467 13.94 -1.21 -26.24
C LEU A 467 13.43 -2.39 -25.40
N LEU A 468 12.66 -2.11 -24.35
CA LEU A 468 12.06 -3.16 -23.52
C LEU A 468 11.00 -3.95 -24.29
N THR A 469 10.21 -3.31 -25.16
CA THR A 469 9.28 -4.00 -26.05
C THR A 469 10.02 -4.91 -27.04
N ILE A 470 11.13 -4.45 -27.64
CA ILE A 470 12.00 -5.30 -28.50
C ILE A 470 12.49 -6.51 -27.70
N TRP A 471 13.02 -6.29 -26.49
CA TRP A 471 13.47 -7.38 -25.62
C TRP A 471 12.34 -8.36 -25.29
N SER A 472 11.14 -7.88 -24.97
CA SER A 472 9.99 -8.74 -24.63
C SER A 472 9.60 -9.69 -25.77
N SER A 473 9.81 -9.27 -27.02
CA SER A 473 9.53 -10.06 -28.22
C SER A 473 10.62 -11.11 -28.52
N SER A 474 11.80 -10.99 -27.91
CA SER A 474 12.94 -11.90 -28.08
C SER A 474 13.78 -11.95 -26.80
N SER A 475 13.17 -12.43 -25.71
CA SER A 475 13.72 -12.34 -24.36
C SER A 475 15.05 -13.09 -24.13
N SER A 476 15.49 -13.89 -25.11
CA SER A 476 16.81 -14.52 -25.14
C SER A 476 17.95 -13.58 -25.51
N ASP A 477 17.69 -12.48 -26.21
CA ASP A 477 18.70 -11.48 -26.56
C ASP A 477 18.68 -10.36 -25.51
N GLU A 478 19.66 -10.33 -24.62
CA GLU A 478 19.72 -9.29 -23.58
C GLU A 478 20.10 -7.91 -24.14
N LYS A 479 20.68 -7.78 -25.35
CA LYS A 479 21.24 -6.51 -25.87
C LYS A 479 20.30 -5.30 -25.70
N PRO A 480 18.99 -5.38 -26.00
CA PRO A 480 18.10 -4.22 -25.83
C PRO A 480 17.94 -3.82 -24.36
N LEU A 481 17.99 -4.78 -23.42
CA LEU A 481 17.94 -4.54 -21.98
C LEU A 481 19.19 -3.79 -21.48
N TRP A 482 20.38 -4.14 -22.00
CA TRP A 482 21.62 -3.41 -21.69
C TRP A 482 21.60 -1.98 -22.25
N LYS A 483 21.14 -1.80 -23.49
CA LYS A 483 20.95 -0.47 -24.10
C LYS A 483 19.95 0.35 -23.28
N ALA A 484 18.87 -0.24 -22.79
CA ALA A 484 17.88 0.41 -21.96
C ALA A 484 18.50 0.92 -20.64
N ILE A 485 19.29 0.08 -19.95
CA ILE A 485 20.00 0.48 -18.73
C ILE A 485 20.98 1.62 -19.01
N SER A 486 21.73 1.56 -20.12
CA SER A 486 22.68 2.63 -20.49
C SER A 486 21.99 3.98 -20.68
N ARG A 487 20.87 3.98 -21.42
CA ARG A 487 20.08 5.19 -21.65
C ARG A 487 19.48 5.74 -20.36
N LEU A 488 19.01 4.87 -19.47
CA LEU A 488 18.49 5.29 -18.17
C LEU A 488 19.58 5.88 -17.26
N GLU A 489 20.79 5.32 -17.25
CA GLU A 489 21.91 5.91 -16.51
C GLU A 489 22.28 7.29 -17.07
N GLU A 490 22.26 7.45 -18.40
CA GLU A 490 22.49 8.75 -19.02
C GLU A 490 21.39 9.77 -18.68
N ILE A 491 20.12 9.35 -18.70
CA ILE A 491 18.98 10.17 -18.26
C ILE A 491 19.19 10.62 -16.81
N VAL A 492 19.56 9.70 -15.92
CA VAL A 492 19.80 10.00 -14.50
C VAL A 492 21.02 10.90 -14.27
N GLU A 493 22.02 10.86 -15.16
CA GLU A 493 23.15 11.78 -15.13
C GLU A 493 22.73 13.21 -15.51
N LYS A 494 21.90 13.37 -16.55
CA LYS A 494 21.45 14.68 -17.05
C LYS A 494 20.23 15.24 -16.31
N SER A 495 19.43 14.37 -15.70
CA SER A 495 18.23 14.66 -14.92
C SER A 495 18.25 13.86 -13.60
N PRO A 496 19.02 14.32 -12.59
CA PRO A 496 19.20 13.57 -11.33
C PRO A 496 17.90 13.33 -10.54
N VAL A 497 16.87 14.13 -10.78
CA VAL A 497 15.54 14.00 -10.16
C VAL A 497 14.53 13.20 -10.98
N CYS A 498 14.92 12.64 -12.13
CA CYS A 498 14.03 11.76 -12.91
C CYS A 498 13.76 10.45 -12.16
N MET A 499 12.72 10.44 -11.33
CA MET A 499 12.36 9.31 -10.48
C MET A 499 11.90 8.09 -11.29
N TYR A 500 11.27 8.30 -12.45
CA TYR A 500 10.90 7.22 -13.38
C TYR A 500 12.12 6.40 -13.80
N ALA A 501 13.21 7.07 -14.18
CA ALA A 501 14.42 6.40 -14.61
C ALA A 501 15.10 5.64 -13.47
N ARG A 502 15.18 6.25 -12.27
CA ARG A 502 15.74 5.59 -11.07
C ARG A 502 14.95 4.36 -10.66
N TYR A 503 13.63 4.47 -10.64
CA TYR A 503 12.74 3.39 -10.24
C TYR A 503 12.83 2.20 -11.21
N LEU A 504 12.87 2.48 -12.52
CA LEU A 504 13.05 1.46 -13.55
C LEU A 504 14.44 0.82 -13.49
N LEU A 505 15.52 1.60 -13.26
CA LEU A 505 16.88 1.07 -13.10
C LEU A 505 16.97 0.03 -11.98
N ILE A 506 16.29 0.24 -10.84
CA ILE A 506 16.25 -0.75 -9.75
C ILE A 506 15.74 -2.10 -10.28
N ARG A 507 14.63 -2.10 -11.02
CA ARG A 507 14.04 -3.31 -11.60
C ARG A 507 14.96 -3.94 -12.64
N LEU A 508 15.46 -3.15 -13.60
CA LEU A 508 16.30 -3.67 -14.68
C LEU A 508 17.61 -4.24 -14.15
N TYR A 509 18.22 -3.62 -13.13
CA TYR A 509 19.43 -4.16 -12.50
C TYR A 509 19.20 -5.50 -11.80
N ARG A 510 18.05 -5.67 -11.15
CA ARG A 510 17.65 -6.97 -10.57
C ARG A 510 17.41 -8.01 -11.67
N LEU A 511 16.71 -7.61 -12.74
CA LEU A 511 16.39 -8.46 -13.90
C LEU A 511 17.65 -8.99 -14.61
N VAL A 512 18.66 -8.13 -14.80
CA VAL A 512 19.98 -8.53 -15.33
C VAL A 512 20.87 -9.19 -14.28
N GLY A 513 20.37 -9.51 -13.07
CA GLY A 513 21.14 -10.23 -12.05
C GLY A 513 22.28 -9.43 -11.40
N ALA A 514 22.24 -8.09 -11.48
CA ALA A 514 23.22 -7.17 -10.88
C ALA A 514 22.61 -6.29 -9.77
N PRO A 515 21.99 -6.87 -8.72
CA PRO A 515 21.24 -6.12 -7.69
C PRO A 515 22.09 -5.08 -6.95
N LEU A 516 23.41 -5.26 -6.86
CA LEU A 516 24.36 -4.26 -6.30
C LEU A 516 24.22 -2.86 -6.91
N LYS A 517 23.91 -2.79 -8.20
CA LYS A 517 23.77 -1.53 -8.94
C LYS A 517 22.45 -0.81 -8.67
N SER A 518 21.47 -1.50 -8.06
CA SER A 518 20.18 -0.91 -7.72
C SER A 518 20.22 0.02 -6.49
N LEU A 519 21.15 -0.21 -5.56
CA LEU A 519 21.18 0.45 -4.25
C LEU A 519 21.38 1.96 -4.29
N PRO A 520 22.29 2.51 -5.13
CA PRO A 520 22.44 3.97 -5.24
C PRO A 520 21.16 4.65 -5.70
N HIS A 521 20.39 3.98 -6.57
CA HIS A 521 19.11 4.46 -7.06
C HIS A 521 18.03 4.37 -5.99
N LEU A 522 17.94 3.23 -5.28
CA LEU A 522 17.03 3.04 -4.14
C LEU A 522 17.25 4.09 -3.05
N THR A 523 18.51 4.35 -2.69
CA THR A 523 18.87 5.34 -1.66
C THR A 523 18.39 6.74 -2.05
N LYS A 524 18.52 7.10 -3.33
CA LYS A 524 18.12 8.42 -3.84
C LYS A 524 16.60 8.61 -3.90
N LEU A 525 15.81 7.54 -3.97
CA LEU A 525 14.34 7.64 -3.88
C LEU A 525 13.87 8.19 -2.53
N SER A 526 14.68 8.07 -1.47
CA SER A 526 14.41 8.64 -0.14
C SER A 526 13.01 8.26 0.41
N LEU A 527 12.61 7.00 0.22
CA LEU A 527 11.27 6.50 0.58
C LEU A 527 10.99 6.65 2.08
N SER A 528 9.78 7.12 2.42
CA SER A 528 9.33 7.30 3.80
C SER A 528 7.85 6.99 3.98
N GLU A 529 7.47 6.60 5.20
CA GLU A 529 6.09 6.29 5.59
C GLU A 529 5.35 5.45 4.54
N ILE A 530 4.17 5.87 4.07
CA ILE A 530 3.31 5.11 3.15
C ILE A 530 4.02 4.69 1.85
N GLN A 531 5.05 5.43 1.42
CA GLN A 531 5.84 5.05 0.23
C GLN A 531 6.60 3.74 0.43
N LEU A 532 6.90 3.36 1.67
CA LEU A 532 7.55 2.09 2.01
C LEU A 532 6.62 0.89 1.74
N ASP A 533 5.30 1.06 1.83
CA ASP A 533 4.34 0.02 1.43
C ASP A 533 4.14 0.01 -0.09
N ASN A 534 4.01 1.21 -0.67
CA ASN A 534 3.62 1.35 -2.06
C ASN A 534 4.77 1.08 -3.05
N LEU A 535 6.02 1.44 -2.72
CA LEU A 535 7.14 1.52 -3.68
C LEU A 535 8.34 0.62 -3.33
N LEU A 536 8.52 0.21 -2.07
CA LEU A 536 9.70 -0.59 -1.68
C LEU A 536 9.71 -2.00 -2.30
N HIS A 537 8.54 -2.48 -2.73
CA HIS A 537 8.34 -3.81 -3.28
C HIS A 537 9.28 -4.13 -4.46
N VAL A 538 9.68 -3.14 -5.28
CA VAL A 538 10.63 -3.36 -6.40
C VAL A 538 12.03 -3.79 -5.95
N PHE A 539 12.37 -3.57 -4.68
CA PHE A 539 13.61 -4.01 -4.06
C PHE A 539 13.41 -5.27 -3.21
N THR A 540 12.30 -5.37 -2.48
CA THR A 540 12.14 -6.44 -1.48
C THR A 540 11.51 -7.71 -2.01
N GLU A 541 10.60 -7.62 -2.98
CA GLU A 541 9.85 -8.80 -3.45
C GLU A 541 10.74 -9.77 -4.24
N ARG A 542 10.47 -11.06 -4.06
CA ARG A 542 10.96 -12.19 -4.86
C ARG A 542 12.49 -12.28 -4.89
N GLY A 543 13.05 -12.70 -3.75
CA GLY A 543 14.48 -12.94 -3.59
C GLY A 543 15.28 -11.71 -3.17
N GLY A 544 14.63 -10.58 -2.86
CA GLY A 544 15.31 -9.35 -2.43
C GLY A 544 16.17 -9.54 -1.17
N ALA A 545 15.71 -10.38 -0.23
CA ALA A 545 16.49 -10.72 0.97
C ALA A 545 17.79 -11.46 0.62
N GLY A 546 17.69 -12.46 -0.26
CA GLY A 546 18.84 -13.21 -0.74
C GLY A 546 19.80 -12.29 -1.45
N GLU A 547 19.32 -11.55 -2.46
CA GLU A 547 20.12 -10.59 -3.22
C GLU A 547 20.89 -9.62 -2.30
N ALA A 548 20.27 -9.13 -1.22
CA ALA A 548 20.93 -8.24 -0.27
C ALA A 548 22.04 -8.90 0.56
N VAL A 549 21.82 -10.12 1.05
CA VAL A 549 22.87 -10.89 1.76
C VAL A 549 24.04 -11.18 0.83
N LEU A 550 23.74 -11.58 -0.40
CA LEU A 550 24.72 -11.97 -1.42
C LEU A 550 25.54 -10.82 -1.95
N SER A 551 24.92 -9.65 -2.08
CA SER A 551 25.59 -8.43 -2.47
C SER A 551 26.30 -7.74 -1.30
N LYS A 552 26.25 -8.30 -0.08
CA LYS A 552 26.74 -7.64 1.14
C LYS A 552 26.12 -6.25 1.34
N SER A 553 24.95 -6.00 0.75
CA SER A 553 24.23 -4.72 0.84
C SER A 553 23.22 -4.70 1.99
N ASP A 554 23.52 -5.44 3.03
CA ASP A 554 22.61 -5.79 4.10
C ASP A 554 22.20 -4.59 4.98
N LYS A 555 22.80 -3.42 4.72
CA LYS A 555 22.50 -2.17 5.41
C LYS A 555 21.01 -1.81 5.33
N GLU A 556 20.38 -1.97 4.16
CA GLU A 556 18.97 -1.61 3.99
C GLU A 556 17.99 -2.56 4.69
N TRP A 557 18.48 -3.74 5.11
CA TRP A 557 17.73 -4.76 5.84
C TRP A 557 17.97 -4.71 7.35
N LYS A 558 19.03 -4.02 7.80
CA LYS A 558 19.45 -3.88 9.20
C LYS A 558 18.92 -2.60 9.86
N GLU A 559 19.34 -2.38 11.11
CA GLU A 559 19.00 -1.23 11.93
C GLU A 559 19.24 0.09 11.17
N GLY A 560 18.22 0.94 11.11
CA GLY A 560 18.20 2.21 10.38
C GLY A 560 17.92 2.12 8.87
N GLY A 561 17.86 0.90 8.31
CA GLY A 561 17.57 0.63 6.90
C GLY A 561 16.09 0.76 6.52
N LEU A 562 15.80 0.76 5.21
CA LEU A 562 14.42 0.91 4.70
C LEU A 562 13.46 -0.21 5.15
N VAL A 563 13.92 -1.46 5.27
CA VAL A 563 13.08 -2.59 5.69
C VAL A 563 12.66 -2.48 7.16
N GLU A 564 13.57 -2.02 8.02
CA GLU A 564 13.22 -1.76 9.42
C GLU A 564 12.27 -0.57 9.52
N LYS A 565 12.52 0.52 8.78
CA LYS A 565 11.60 1.67 8.71
C LYS A 565 10.20 1.25 8.26
N ALA A 566 10.09 0.38 7.26
CA ALA A 566 8.82 -0.17 6.78
C ALA A 566 8.12 -0.97 7.89
N THR A 567 8.86 -1.88 8.55
CA THR A 567 8.35 -2.65 9.69
C THR A 567 7.86 -1.73 10.83
N GLY A 568 8.63 -0.68 11.14
CA GLY A 568 8.28 0.32 12.15
C GLY A 568 7.02 1.10 11.78
N MET A 569 6.86 1.46 10.51
CA MET A 569 5.64 2.12 10.02
C MET A 569 4.41 1.24 10.24
N TYR A 570 4.41 -0.04 9.83
CA TYR A 570 3.25 -0.94 10.06
C TYR A 570 2.89 -1.08 11.54
N LYS A 571 3.89 -1.11 12.43
CA LYS A 571 3.66 -1.14 13.88
C LYS A 571 3.03 0.16 14.37
N ARG A 572 3.52 1.32 13.90
CA ARG A 572 2.97 2.63 14.26
C ARG A 572 1.52 2.80 13.80
N THR A 573 1.21 2.46 12.54
CA THR A 573 -0.14 2.63 11.99
C THR A 573 -1.18 1.78 12.73
N ALA A 574 -0.82 0.56 13.16
CA ALA A 574 -1.67 -0.29 13.99
C ALA A 574 -2.03 0.32 15.36
N VAL A 575 -1.24 1.29 15.84
CA VAL A 575 -1.45 1.98 17.12
C VAL A 575 -2.06 3.38 16.92
N GLU A 576 -1.59 4.14 15.93
CA GLU A 576 -1.99 5.53 15.70
C GLU A 576 -3.34 5.68 15.03
N PHE A 577 -3.72 4.78 14.10
CA PHE A 577 -4.97 4.96 13.36
C PHE A 577 -6.23 4.81 14.24
N PRO A 578 -6.29 3.89 15.22
CA PRO A 578 -7.33 3.90 16.23
C PRO A 578 -7.44 5.23 17.01
N GLU A 579 -6.32 5.94 17.20
CA GLU A 579 -6.32 7.27 17.82
C GLU A 579 -6.85 8.35 16.88
N TYR A 580 -6.51 8.31 15.60
CA TYR A 580 -7.09 9.22 14.62
C TYR A 580 -8.61 9.06 14.47
N VAL A 581 -9.16 7.87 14.74
CA VAL A 581 -10.62 7.69 14.86
C VAL A 581 -11.17 8.47 16.06
N LYS A 582 -10.48 8.45 17.20
CA LYS A 582 -10.88 9.24 18.38
C LYS A 582 -10.83 10.73 18.08
N ASP A 583 -9.75 11.19 17.48
CA ASP A 583 -9.58 12.60 17.10
C ASP A 583 -10.64 13.05 16.10
N ALA A 584 -10.98 12.19 15.11
CA ALA A 584 -12.05 12.46 14.17
C ALA A 584 -13.41 12.61 14.88
N LEU A 585 -13.72 11.74 15.84
CA LEU A 585 -14.97 11.81 16.62
C LEU A 585 -15.01 13.03 17.55
N SER A 586 -13.91 13.35 18.24
CA SER A 586 -13.81 14.53 19.09
C SER A 586 -13.97 15.84 18.30
N ASN A 587 -13.62 15.85 17.01
CA ASN A 587 -13.76 16.99 16.10
C ASN A 587 -14.96 16.86 15.13
N GLU A 588 -15.89 15.92 15.38
CA GLU A 588 -17.08 15.69 14.55
C GLU A 588 -16.79 15.50 13.03
N SER A 589 -15.62 14.97 12.69
CA SER A 589 -15.16 14.68 11.32
C SER A 589 -15.53 13.26 10.88
N TYR A 590 -16.83 12.96 10.87
CA TYR A 590 -17.37 11.62 10.60
C TYR A 590 -16.97 11.06 9.23
N SER A 591 -16.87 11.91 8.20
CA SER A 591 -16.55 11.54 6.81
C SER A 591 -15.16 10.88 6.66
N LYS A 592 -14.24 11.18 7.57
CA LYS A 592 -12.85 10.67 7.55
C LYS A 592 -12.74 9.27 8.15
N ILE A 593 -13.65 8.89 9.06
CA ILE A 593 -13.56 7.64 9.82
C ILE A 593 -13.55 6.41 8.92
N PRO A 594 -14.44 6.26 7.91
CA PRO A 594 -14.39 5.11 7.01
C PRO A 594 -13.05 4.98 6.28
N SER A 595 -12.48 6.10 5.83
CA SER A 595 -11.17 6.12 5.14
C SER A 595 -10.00 5.74 6.06
N ILE A 596 -9.98 6.24 7.30
CA ILE A 596 -8.97 5.86 8.31
C ILE A 596 -9.04 4.36 8.60
N LYS A 597 -10.25 3.82 8.74
CA LYS A 597 -10.46 2.38 9.01
C LYS A 597 -10.07 1.53 7.81
N TYR A 598 -10.42 1.95 6.60
CA TYR A 598 -9.97 1.28 5.37
C TYR A 598 -8.44 1.26 5.28
N LEU A 599 -7.77 2.39 5.49
CA LEU A 599 -6.30 2.43 5.45
C LEU A 599 -5.68 1.57 6.55
N HIS A 600 -6.29 1.52 7.74
CA HIS A 600 -5.86 0.64 8.82
C HIS A 600 -5.92 -0.83 8.42
N SER A 601 -7.06 -1.29 7.89
CA SER A 601 -7.21 -2.68 7.45
C SER A 601 -6.32 -2.98 6.25
N ALA A 602 -6.27 -2.08 5.26
CA ALA A 602 -5.54 -2.28 4.02
C ALA A 602 -4.03 -2.38 4.24
N LEU A 603 -3.45 -1.55 5.12
CA LEU A 603 -2.03 -1.69 5.49
C LEU A 603 -1.76 -2.93 6.34
N ALA A 604 -2.69 -3.31 7.23
CA ALA A 604 -2.53 -4.49 8.07
C ALA A 604 -2.56 -5.82 7.28
N SER A 605 -3.20 -5.82 6.10
CA SER A 605 -3.28 -6.95 5.18
C SER A 605 -2.70 -6.65 3.79
N SER A 606 -1.82 -5.65 3.67
CA SER A 606 -1.28 -5.29 2.36
C SER A 606 -0.41 -6.42 1.81
N LEU A 607 -0.45 -6.58 0.49
CA LEU A 607 0.36 -7.58 -0.20
C LEU A 607 1.86 -7.33 0.04
N SER A 608 2.30 -6.07 -0.04
CA SER A 608 3.69 -5.65 0.23
C SER A 608 4.12 -6.01 1.66
N HIS A 609 3.26 -5.77 2.66
CA HIS A 609 3.56 -6.11 4.06
C HIS A 609 3.74 -7.62 4.22
N ARG A 610 2.81 -8.41 3.69
CA ARG A 610 2.85 -9.88 3.78
C ARG A 610 4.07 -10.46 3.04
N ALA A 611 4.39 -9.94 1.86
CA ALA A 611 5.59 -10.33 1.11
C ALA A 611 6.87 -9.97 1.88
N LEU A 612 6.91 -8.81 2.53
CA LEU A 612 8.03 -8.40 3.36
C LEU A 612 8.23 -9.32 4.57
N LEU A 613 7.17 -9.89 5.16
CA LEU A 613 7.30 -10.89 6.23
C LEU A 613 8.00 -12.17 5.74
N VAL A 614 7.63 -12.66 4.55
CA VAL A 614 8.29 -13.82 3.91
C VAL A 614 9.77 -13.54 3.67
N GLU A 615 10.09 -12.40 3.07
CA GLU A 615 11.46 -12.03 2.73
C GLU A 615 12.30 -11.77 3.99
N ARG A 616 11.72 -11.19 5.04
CA ARG A 616 12.40 -11.01 6.33
C ARG A 616 12.71 -12.33 7.03
N ALA A 617 11.88 -13.36 6.86
CA ALA A 617 12.17 -14.69 7.40
C ALA A 617 13.37 -15.33 6.68
N SER A 618 13.39 -15.21 5.34
CA SER A 618 14.54 -15.60 4.51
C SER A 618 15.82 -14.88 4.94
N HIS A 619 15.75 -13.54 5.01
CA HIS A 619 16.85 -12.68 5.44
C HIS A 619 17.43 -13.10 6.79
N HIS A 620 16.56 -13.35 7.78
CA HIS A 620 16.98 -13.72 9.12
C HIS A 620 17.78 -15.01 9.13
N LEU A 621 17.35 -16.02 8.37
CA LEU A 621 18.04 -17.31 8.31
C LEU A 621 19.34 -17.26 7.52
N LEU A 622 19.39 -16.46 6.46
CA LEU A 622 20.60 -16.27 5.66
C LEU A 622 21.67 -15.44 6.38
N SER A 623 21.25 -14.52 7.26
CA SER A 623 22.15 -13.58 7.94
C SER A 623 22.55 -13.98 9.36
N ALA A 624 21.80 -14.88 10.01
CA ALA A 624 22.07 -15.33 11.38
C ALA A 624 22.82 -16.67 11.41
N PRO A 625 23.54 -16.97 12.52
CA PRO A 625 24.08 -18.32 12.74
C PRO A 625 22.96 -19.38 12.71
N SER A 626 23.26 -20.55 12.15
CA SER A 626 22.33 -21.68 12.06
C SER A 626 21.69 -21.99 13.41
N GLY A 627 20.36 -22.06 13.45
CA GLY A 627 19.59 -22.39 14.65
C GLY A 627 19.06 -21.20 15.47
N ARG A 628 19.36 -19.95 15.09
CA ARG A 628 18.70 -18.79 15.71
C ARG A 628 17.21 -18.80 15.36
N ALA A 629 16.37 -18.76 16.40
CA ALA A 629 14.92 -18.73 16.24
C ALA A 629 14.46 -17.44 15.55
N LEU A 630 13.48 -17.56 14.64
CA LEU A 630 12.84 -16.40 14.04
C LEU A 630 12.25 -15.47 15.12
N PRO A 631 12.33 -14.13 14.93
CA PRO A 631 11.77 -13.18 15.90
C PRO A 631 10.28 -13.42 16.13
N LYS A 632 9.83 -13.40 17.40
CA LYS A 632 8.43 -13.71 17.78
C LYS A 632 7.40 -12.90 17.00
N GLU A 633 7.66 -11.61 16.76
CA GLU A 633 6.74 -10.77 15.97
C GLU A 633 6.66 -11.16 14.51
N LEU A 634 7.78 -11.58 13.92
CA LEU A 634 7.80 -12.05 12.55
C LEU A 634 6.92 -13.31 12.42
N VAL A 635 7.07 -14.25 13.36
CA VAL A 635 6.25 -15.46 13.43
C VAL A 635 4.77 -15.13 13.63
N LYS A 636 4.45 -14.19 14.52
CA LYS A 636 3.08 -13.71 14.75
C LYS A 636 2.48 -13.06 13.50
N GLY A 637 3.25 -12.27 12.77
CA GLY A 637 2.85 -11.66 11.50
C GLY A 637 2.56 -12.72 10.43
N LEU A 638 3.48 -13.67 10.23
CA LEU A 638 3.31 -14.79 9.29
C LEU A 638 2.06 -15.61 9.64
N LYS A 639 1.85 -15.90 10.94
CA LYS A 639 0.68 -16.65 11.42
C LYS A 639 -0.61 -15.92 11.12
N LYS A 640 -0.66 -14.60 11.33
CA LYS A 640 -1.81 -13.78 10.99
C LYS A 640 -2.06 -13.76 9.48
N ALA A 641 -1.01 -13.71 8.66
CA ALA A 641 -1.13 -13.75 7.20
C ALA A 641 -1.76 -15.07 6.71
N VAL A 642 -1.22 -16.22 7.14
CA VAL A 642 -1.78 -17.54 6.80
C VAL A 642 -3.23 -17.67 7.26
N GLN A 643 -3.51 -17.35 8.53
CA GLN A 643 -4.87 -17.46 9.07
C GLN A 643 -5.89 -16.56 8.35
N GLY A 644 -5.46 -15.39 7.87
CA GLY A 644 -6.31 -14.52 7.06
C GLY A 644 -6.61 -15.16 5.70
N LEU A 645 -5.57 -15.64 5.01
CA LEU A 645 -5.69 -16.28 3.69
C LEU A 645 -6.55 -17.55 3.74
N GLU A 646 -6.39 -18.38 4.77
CA GLU A 646 -7.22 -19.59 5.00
C GLU A 646 -8.72 -19.24 5.20
N LYS A 647 -9.01 -18.06 5.77
CA LYS A 647 -10.38 -17.55 5.93
C LYS A 647 -10.94 -16.88 4.68
N GLY A 648 -10.16 -16.83 3.59
CA GLY A 648 -10.53 -16.14 2.36
C GLY A 648 -10.31 -14.63 2.40
N GLU A 649 -9.57 -14.09 3.37
CA GLU A 649 -9.19 -12.67 3.40
C GLU A 649 -8.14 -12.39 2.32
N LYS A 650 -8.56 -11.71 1.24
CA LYS A 650 -7.65 -11.28 0.17
C LYS A 650 -6.69 -10.20 0.67
N SER A 651 -5.45 -10.22 0.18
CA SER A 651 -4.53 -9.11 0.45
C SER A 651 -4.91 -7.87 -0.37
N GLU A 652 -4.78 -6.70 0.23
CA GLU A 652 -4.94 -5.43 -0.48
C GLU A 652 -3.65 -5.13 -1.26
N ASN A 653 -3.75 -4.98 -2.58
CA ASN A 653 -2.59 -4.67 -3.40
C ASN A 653 -2.40 -3.15 -3.52
N LEU A 654 -1.59 -2.60 -2.62
CA LEU A 654 -1.29 -1.17 -2.53
C LEU A 654 -0.01 -0.77 -3.29
N ARG A 655 0.59 -1.70 -4.06
CA ARG A 655 1.78 -1.41 -4.87
C ARG A 655 1.48 -0.30 -5.88
N ASN A 656 2.30 0.74 -5.87
CA ASN A 656 2.21 1.84 -6.83
C ASN A 656 3.16 1.58 -8.01
N TRP A 657 2.58 1.54 -9.21
CA TRP A 657 3.29 1.36 -10.48
C TRP A 657 3.43 2.65 -11.28
N GLU A 658 2.92 3.78 -10.79
CA GLU A 658 2.95 5.08 -11.47
C GLU A 658 4.39 5.60 -11.67
N LEU A 659 5.38 5.14 -10.90
CA LEU A 659 6.79 5.47 -11.14
C LEU A 659 7.44 4.62 -12.25
N VAL A 660 6.72 3.67 -12.84
CA VAL A 660 7.10 3.07 -14.12
C VAL A 660 6.44 3.91 -15.20
N TYR A 661 7.24 4.60 -16.01
CA TYR A 661 6.70 5.40 -17.11
C TYR A 661 6.12 4.46 -18.18
N GLU A 662 4.83 4.59 -18.45
CA GLU A 662 4.13 3.77 -19.44
C GLU A 662 3.80 4.62 -20.68
N ILE A 663 4.11 4.10 -21.87
CA ILE A 663 3.74 4.81 -23.12
C ILE A 663 2.23 4.89 -23.22
N GLY A 664 1.48 3.83 -22.87
CA GLY A 664 0.02 3.76 -22.99
C GLY A 664 -0.46 3.27 -24.36
N GLY A 665 -1.74 3.49 -24.66
CA GLY A 665 -2.37 2.98 -25.88
C GLY A 665 -2.53 1.46 -25.86
N SER A 666 -2.24 0.81 -26.99
CA SER A 666 -2.31 -0.66 -27.12
C SER A 666 -0.96 -1.38 -26.94
N LEU A 667 0.09 -0.64 -26.58
CA LEU A 667 1.43 -1.17 -26.40
C LEU A 667 1.56 -1.96 -25.09
N PRO A 668 2.44 -2.98 -25.03
CA PRO A 668 2.67 -3.73 -23.80
C PRO A 668 3.14 -2.83 -22.65
N LEU A 669 2.67 -3.13 -21.44
CA LEU A 669 3.05 -2.36 -20.25
C LEU A 669 4.45 -2.76 -19.77
N VAL A 670 5.28 -1.76 -19.50
CA VAL A 670 6.66 -1.91 -19.03
C VAL A 670 6.70 -2.63 -17.68
N ARG A 671 5.75 -2.35 -16.79
CA ARG A 671 5.65 -3.06 -15.51
C ARG A 671 5.46 -4.58 -15.70
N ASP A 672 4.77 -4.99 -16.77
CA ASP A 672 4.50 -6.41 -17.08
C ASP A 672 5.72 -7.02 -17.80
N ILE A 673 6.32 -6.30 -18.76
CA ILE A 673 7.56 -6.72 -19.43
C ILE A 673 8.68 -6.96 -18.42
N THR A 674 8.83 -6.06 -17.45
CA THR A 674 9.93 -6.09 -16.46
C THR A 674 9.61 -6.93 -15.23
N GLU A 675 8.60 -7.81 -15.29
CA GLU A 675 8.30 -8.73 -14.20
C GLU A 675 9.50 -9.66 -13.96
N LEU A 676 9.84 -9.88 -12.67
CA LEU A 676 11.03 -10.65 -12.32
C LEU A 676 10.87 -12.15 -12.57
N SER A 677 9.63 -12.65 -12.64
CA SER A 677 9.37 -14.07 -12.82
C SER A 677 8.44 -14.35 -14.00
N PRO A 678 8.80 -15.30 -14.89
CA PRO A 678 7.90 -15.80 -15.92
C PRO A 678 6.65 -16.49 -15.35
N SER A 679 6.71 -17.06 -14.14
CA SER A 679 5.56 -17.68 -13.47
C SER A 679 4.48 -16.68 -12.99
N GLY A 680 4.72 -15.37 -13.13
CA GLY A 680 3.80 -14.30 -12.74
C GLY A 680 4.25 -13.52 -11.49
N ARG A 681 3.37 -12.65 -10.99
CA ARG A 681 3.62 -11.74 -9.85
C ARG A 681 3.44 -12.43 -8.50
N VAL A 682 4.06 -11.84 -7.47
CA VAL A 682 3.69 -12.10 -6.07
C VAL A 682 2.18 -11.90 -5.89
N SER A 683 1.53 -12.93 -5.34
CA SER A 683 0.07 -13.07 -5.19
C SER A 683 -0.28 -13.71 -3.85
N ASP A 684 -1.57 -13.74 -3.51
CA ASP A 684 -2.06 -14.42 -2.29
C ASP A 684 -1.71 -15.91 -2.26
N ALA A 685 -1.70 -16.56 -3.42
CA ALA A 685 -1.34 -17.97 -3.54
C ALA A 685 0.16 -18.20 -3.22
N TRP A 686 1.04 -17.36 -3.79
CA TRP A 686 2.47 -17.34 -3.48
C TRP A 686 2.71 -17.08 -1.98
N LEU A 687 1.99 -16.10 -1.40
CA LEU A 687 2.10 -15.75 0.01
C LEU A 687 1.66 -16.87 0.94
N ASN A 688 0.57 -17.57 0.61
CA ASN A 688 0.06 -18.66 1.43
C ASN A 688 1.11 -19.76 1.60
N VAL A 689 1.71 -20.20 0.49
CA VAL A 689 2.70 -21.29 0.47
C VAL A 689 3.95 -20.89 1.24
N LEU A 690 4.55 -19.74 0.91
CA LEU A 690 5.82 -19.34 1.52
C LEU A 690 5.67 -18.87 2.96
N SER A 691 4.55 -18.24 3.32
CA SER A 691 4.27 -17.91 4.72
C SER A 691 4.11 -19.19 5.55
N GLN A 692 3.40 -20.19 5.04
CA GLN A 692 3.27 -21.48 5.72
C GLN A 692 4.60 -22.22 5.83
N PHE A 693 5.44 -22.18 4.79
CA PHE A 693 6.81 -22.72 4.84
C PHE A 693 7.62 -22.08 5.97
N TRP A 694 7.62 -20.75 6.08
CA TRP A 694 8.34 -20.06 7.14
C TRP A 694 7.77 -20.29 8.54
N LEU A 695 6.45 -20.44 8.66
CA LEU A 695 5.83 -20.87 9.91
C LEU A 695 6.25 -22.28 10.31
N ASN A 696 6.33 -23.22 9.37
CA ASN A 696 6.82 -24.56 9.65
C ASN A 696 8.28 -24.54 10.15
N VAL A 697 9.13 -23.69 9.58
CA VAL A 697 10.50 -23.48 10.09
C VAL A 697 10.45 -22.95 11.53
N ALA A 698 9.64 -21.92 11.81
CA ALA A 698 9.50 -21.35 13.16
C ALA A 698 8.99 -22.36 14.19
N GLU A 699 7.92 -23.09 13.86
CA GLU A 699 7.33 -24.13 14.71
C GLU A 699 8.34 -25.25 14.95
N PHE A 700 9.07 -25.68 13.91
CA PHE A 700 10.13 -26.66 14.09
C PHE A 700 11.25 -26.15 15.01
N GLN A 701 11.67 -24.88 14.91
CA GLN A 701 12.65 -24.30 15.86
C GLN A 701 12.13 -24.32 17.30
N ALA A 702 10.84 -24.06 17.50
CA ALA A 702 10.18 -24.06 18.80
C ALA A 702 9.80 -25.46 19.33
N GLY A 703 9.97 -26.52 18.54
CA GLY A 703 9.49 -27.87 18.86
C GLY A 703 7.97 -28.04 18.77
N GLY A 704 7.30 -27.16 18.03
CA GLY A 704 5.88 -27.23 17.68
C GLY A 704 5.57 -28.26 16.58
N LYS A 705 4.36 -28.20 16.02
CA LYS A 705 3.90 -29.13 14.98
C LYS A 705 4.17 -28.55 13.60
N VAL A 706 4.87 -29.33 12.75
CA VAL A 706 5.02 -29.01 11.33
C VAL A 706 3.77 -29.45 10.58
N GLN A 707 3.25 -28.58 9.71
CA GLN A 707 2.11 -28.89 8.84
C GLN A 707 2.58 -29.29 7.45
N ASP A 708 1.86 -30.19 6.78
CA ASP A 708 2.15 -30.51 5.39
C ASP A 708 1.68 -29.35 4.49
N ILE A 709 2.47 -29.02 3.47
CA ILE A 709 2.18 -27.94 2.52
C ILE A 709 1.76 -28.58 1.21
N THR A 710 0.56 -28.26 0.75
CA THR A 710 0.07 -28.66 -0.57
C THR A 710 0.29 -27.53 -1.55
N ILE A 711 1.05 -27.79 -2.61
CA ILE A 711 1.27 -26.85 -3.72
C ILE A 711 0.25 -27.16 -4.81
N SER A 712 -0.63 -26.19 -5.08
CA SER A 712 -1.66 -26.26 -6.12
C SER A 712 -1.19 -25.63 -7.43
N GLN A 713 -1.83 -26.01 -8.54
CA GLN A 713 -1.60 -25.32 -9.81
C GLN A 713 -2.03 -23.85 -9.71
N GLY A 714 -1.20 -22.92 -10.22
CA GLY A 714 -1.51 -21.49 -10.25
C GLY A 714 -0.94 -20.66 -9.09
N GLU A 715 -0.10 -21.24 -8.23
CA GLU A 715 0.55 -20.52 -7.10
C GLU A 715 1.68 -19.57 -7.53
N ALA A 716 1.97 -19.50 -8.83
CA ALA A 716 2.97 -18.61 -9.43
C ALA A 716 4.38 -18.74 -8.83
N LEU A 717 4.74 -19.91 -8.27
CA LEU A 717 6.10 -20.21 -7.80
C LEU A 717 7.03 -20.48 -8.98
N GLU A 718 8.29 -20.03 -8.86
CA GLU A 718 9.38 -20.48 -9.73
C GLU A 718 9.82 -21.89 -9.32
N ALA A 719 10.42 -22.63 -10.25
CA ALA A 719 10.85 -24.02 -10.01
C ALA A 719 11.72 -24.17 -8.75
N ALA A 720 12.63 -23.20 -8.50
CA ALA A 720 13.49 -23.22 -7.32
C ALA A 720 12.77 -22.86 -6.01
N GLU A 721 11.74 -22.01 -6.05
CA GLU A 721 10.91 -21.70 -4.89
C GLU A 721 10.05 -22.92 -4.52
N GLN A 722 9.43 -23.55 -5.52
CA GLN A 722 8.69 -24.81 -5.35
C GLN A 722 9.60 -25.89 -4.76
N ALA A 723 10.80 -26.07 -5.32
CA ALA A 723 11.77 -27.05 -4.82
C ALA A 723 12.19 -26.78 -3.37
N LEU A 724 12.40 -25.52 -2.99
CA LEU A 724 12.70 -25.15 -1.60
C LEU A 724 11.58 -25.58 -0.66
N VAL A 725 10.33 -25.30 -1.01
CA VAL A 725 9.16 -25.63 -0.19
C VAL A 725 8.95 -27.13 -0.09
N GLU A 726 9.03 -27.86 -1.21
CA GLU A 726 8.82 -29.31 -1.24
C GLU A 726 9.93 -30.06 -0.48
N VAL A 727 11.19 -29.78 -0.80
CA VAL A 727 12.34 -30.46 -0.17
C VAL A 727 12.45 -30.04 1.29
N GLY A 728 12.44 -28.74 1.58
CA GLY A 728 12.54 -28.23 2.95
C GLY A 728 11.35 -28.64 3.81
N GLY A 729 10.14 -28.55 3.27
CA GLY A 729 8.91 -28.98 3.95
C GLY A 729 8.93 -30.46 4.28
N LYS A 730 9.33 -31.33 3.33
CA LYS A 730 9.46 -32.77 3.57
C LYS A 730 10.53 -33.07 4.64
N VAL A 731 11.67 -32.38 4.61
CA VAL A 731 12.72 -32.51 5.64
C VAL A 731 12.18 -32.20 7.02
N LEU A 732 11.54 -31.03 7.19
CA LEU A 732 10.97 -30.62 8.48
C LEU A 732 9.89 -31.62 8.95
N SER A 733 9.01 -32.03 8.04
CA SER A 733 7.88 -32.91 8.33
C SER A 733 8.29 -34.33 8.73
N VAL A 734 9.31 -34.91 8.07
CA VAL A 734 9.85 -36.23 8.43
C VAL A 734 10.64 -36.18 9.73
N VAL A 735 11.46 -35.15 9.92
CA VAL A 735 12.28 -35.03 11.13
C VAL A 735 11.42 -34.72 12.36
N ASP A 736 10.36 -33.90 12.23
CA ASP A 736 9.39 -33.65 13.30
C ASP A 736 8.71 -34.96 13.77
N ALA A 737 8.26 -35.79 12.83
CA ALA A 737 7.70 -37.12 13.14
C ALA A 737 8.73 -38.01 13.86
N ALA A 738 9.96 -38.08 13.34
CA ALA A 738 11.03 -38.87 13.95
C ALA A 738 11.37 -38.42 15.38
N LEU A 739 11.37 -37.11 15.65
CA LEU A 739 11.57 -36.53 16.98
C LEU A 739 10.43 -36.90 17.96
N LYS A 740 9.24 -37.21 17.44
CA LYS A 740 8.07 -37.68 18.20
C LYS A 740 8.00 -39.21 18.32
N GLY A 741 8.95 -39.93 17.73
CA GLY A 741 8.98 -41.40 17.71
C GLY A 741 8.07 -42.02 16.65
N GLU A 742 7.61 -41.24 15.68
CA GLU A 742 6.82 -41.68 14.54
C GLU A 742 7.71 -41.88 13.30
N GLU A 743 7.41 -42.89 12.49
CA GLU A 743 8.08 -43.13 11.20
C GLU A 743 7.15 -42.73 10.07
N LYS A 744 7.55 -41.76 9.23
CA LYS A 744 6.79 -41.42 8.02
C LYS A 744 7.13 -42.37 6.87
N GLU A 745 6.10 -42.86 6.18
CA GLU A 745 6.24 -43.69 4.99
C GLU A 745 7.09 -42.98 3.92
N GLY A 746 8.09 -43.70 3.38
CA GLY A 746 9.08 -43.18 2.42
C GLY A 746 10.22 -42.34 3.03
N GLY A 747 10.12 -41.88 4.28
CA GLY A 747 11.18 -41.14 4.98
C GLY A 747 11.76 -39.98 4.16
N LEU A 748 13.10 -39.90 4.11
CA LEU A 748 13.87 -38.97 3.26
C LEU A 748 14.48 -39.63 2.02
N ALA A 749 14.10 -40.87 1.70
CA ALA A 749 14.63 -41.57 0.53
C ALA A 749 14.22 -40.83 -0.76
N GLY A 750 15.14 -40.63 -1.69
CA GLY A 750 14.86 -39.97 -2.97
C GLY A 750 14.70 -38.44 -2.93
N VAL A 751 14.50 -37.84 -1.76
CA VAL A 751 14.19 -36.41 -1.61
C VAL A 751 15.27 -35.51 -2.20
N PHE A 752 16.54 -35.90 -2.09
CA PHE A 752 17.69 -35.13 -2.57
C PHE A 752 18.27 -35.66 -3.89
N ASP A 753 17.72 -36.75 -4.44
CA ASP A 753 18.29 -37.39 -5.63
C ASP A 753 18.06 -36.55 -6.90
N ASN A 754 17.01 -35.73 -6.90
CA ASN A 754 16.61 -34.88 -8.03
C ASN A 754 17.00 -33.40 -7.89
N LEU A 755 17.91 -33.04 -6.98
CA LEU A 755 18.34 -31.63 -6.80
C LEU A 755 18.80 -30.97 -8.12
N ALA A 756 19.41 -31.74 -9.03
CA ALA A 756 19.83 -31.23 -10.33
C ALA A 756 18.66 -30.85 -11.25
N ALA A 757 17.54 -31.59 -11.18
CA ALA A 757 16.33 -31.31 -11.93
C ALA A 757 15.51 -30.19 -11.30
N SER A 758 15.50 -30.10 -9.97
CA SER A 758 14.75 -29.09 -9.21
C SER A 758 15.45 -27.74 -9.13
N PHE A 759 16.79 -27.72 -9.17
CA PHE A 759 17.63 -26.50 -9.18
C PHE A 759 18.52 -26.50 -10.43
N THR A 760 17.90 -26.20 -11.57
CA THR A 760 18.61 -26.01 -12.84
C THR A 760 19.25 -24.63 -12.88
N ALA A 761 20.34 -24.45 -13.65
CA ALA A 761 20.91 -23.13 -13.92
C ALA A 761 20.05 -22.40 -14.97
N PRO A 762 19.16 -21.46 -14.58
CA PRO A 762 18.23 -20.87 -15.54
C PRO A 762 18.98 -20.02 -16.56
N LYS A 763 18.37 -19.76 -17.73
CA LYS A 763 18.98 -18.87 -18.73
C LYS A 763 18.98 -17.42 -18.26
N GLN A 764 17.89 -16.96 -17.64
CA GLN A 764 17.73 -15.59 -17.19
C GLN A 764 18.56 -15.28 -15.93
N PRO A 765 19.33 -14.19 -15.89
CA PRO A 765 20.20 -13.83 -14.76
C PRO A 765 19.49 -13.67 -13.41
N HIS A 766 18.33 -13.02 -13.36
CA HIS A 766 17.58 -12.91 -12.10
C HIS A 766 17.17 -14.30 -11.56
N SER A 767 16.65 -15.17 -12.42
CA SER A 767 16.28 -16.54 -12.03
C SER A 767 17.49 -17.34 -11.51
N VAL A 768 18.70 -17.08 -12.00
CA VAL A 768 19.94 -17.67 -11.41
C VAL A 768 20.10 -17.23 -9.96
N ASN A 769 19.97 -15.93 -9.68
CA ASN A 769 20.08 -15.41 -8.31
C ASN A 769 18.99 -16.00 -7.40
N LEU A 770 17.76 -16.11 -7.89
CA LEU A 770 16.65 -16.73 -7.15
C LEU A 770 16.92 -18.21 -6.88
N THR A 771 17.36 -18.98 -7.88
CA THR A 771 17.70 -20.40 -7.72
C THR A 771 18.78 -20.62 -6.68
N LEU A 772 19.88 -19.88 -6.80
CA LEU A 772 21.00 -19.99 -5.87
C LEU A 772 20.61 -19.51 -4.46
N THR A 773 19.76 -18.48 -4.34
CA THR A 773 19.20 -18.03 -3.06
C THR A 773 18.33 -19.11 -2.42
N SER A 774 17.39 -19.68 -3.17
CA SER A 774 16.51 -20.75 -2.66
C SER A 774 17.30 -21.97 -2.22
N LEU A 775 18.34 -22.35 -2.97
CA LEU A 775 19.23 -23.44 -2.59
C LEU A 775 20.07 -23.12 -1.35
N LEU A 776 20.57 -21.89 -1.25
CA LEU A 776 21.30 -21.42 -0.07
C LEU A 776 20.40 -21.39 1.16
N THR A 777 19.13 -21.01 0.99
CA THR A 777 18.11 -21.01 2.05
C THR A 777 17.76 -22.42 2.53
N LEU A 778 17.77 -23.40 1.64
CA LEU A 778 17.54 -24.81 1.99
C LEU A 778 18.61 -25.34 2.95
N LEU A 779 19.86 -24.87 2.84
CA LEU A 779 20.98 -25.36 3.63
C LEU A 779 20.79 -25.14 5.16
N PRO A 780 20.49 -23.92 5.67
CA PRO A 780 20.12 -23.71 7.06
C PRO A 780 18.94 -24.55 7.57
N VAL A 781 17.96 -24.85 6.71
CA VAL A 781 16.81 -25.70 7.06
C VAL A 781 17.24 -27.14 7.28
N VAL A 782 18.08 -27.68 6.38
CA VAL A 782 18.68 -29.01 6.53
C VAL A 782 19.60 -29.06 7.76
N ASP A 783 20.42 -28.05 7.98
CA ASP A 783 21.32 -27.97 9.15
C ASP A 783 20.55 -27.90 10.48
N LEU A 784 19.45 -27.16 10.52
CA LEU A 784 18.56 -27.09 11.68
C LEU A 784 17.96 -28.47 11.98
N ALA A 785 17.43 -29.16 10.97
CA ALA A 785 16.86 -30.49 11.10
C ALA A 785 17.92 -31.53 11.54
N PHE A 786 19.10 -31.50 10.91
CA PHE A 786 20.25 -32.33 11.28
C PHE A 786 20.65 -32.12 12.74
N SER A 787 20.79 -30.86 13.16
CA SER A 787 21.25 -30.53 14.52
C SER A 787 20.28 -31.05 15.58
N ARG A 788 18.97 -30.84 15.42
CA ARG A 788 17.97 -31.34 16.39
C ARG A 788 17.92 -32.86 16.42
N LEU A 789 17.97 -33.52 15.26
CA LEU A 789 17.92 -34.97 15.17
C LEU A 789 19.19 -35.62 15.73
N ALA A 790 20.36 -35.06 15.44
CA ALA A 790 21.64 -35.56 15.94
C ALA A 790 21.74 -35.50 17.47
N GLU A 791 21.17 -34.48 18.11
CA GLU A 791 21.08 -34.39 19.57
C GLU A 791 20.24 -35.52 20.18
N VAL A 792 19.08 -35.82 19.59
CA VAL A 792 18.21 -36.92 20.06
C VAL A 792 18.78 -38.30 19.74
N ALA A 793 19.53 -38.45 18.65
CA ALA A 793 20.16 -39.70 18.25
C ALA A 793 21.42 -40.05 19.07
N LYS A 794 21.85 -39.19 20.00
CA LYS A 794 22.97 -39.50 20.91
C LYS A 794 22.62 -40.71 21.80
N PRO A 795 23.55 -41.66 22.00
CA PRO A 795 23.28 -42.84 22.81
C PRO A 795 23.01 -42.46 24.28
N GLN A 796 21.84 -42.83 24.79
CA GLN A 796 21.52 -42.72 26.22
C GLN A 796 22.00 -43.97 26.97
N LYS A 797 22.56 -43.83 28.18
CA LYS A 797 23.02 -44.96 29.00
C LYS A 797 21.89 -46.00 29.16
N GLY A 798 22.10 -47.21 28.65
CA GLY A 798 21.18 -48.34 28.81
C GLY A 798 20.09 -48.50 27.74
N LYS A 799 20.05 -47.68 26.68
CA LYS A 799 19.12 -47.85 25.54
C LYS A 799 19.86 -48.11 24.23
N ASN A 800 19.36 -49.07 23.43
CA ASN A 800 19.88 -49.32 22.08
C ASN A 800 19.63 -48.11 21.17
N LYS A 801 20.59 -47.81 20.31
CA LYS A 801 20.50 -46.72 19.32
C LYS A 801 19.40 -47.04 18.30
N SER A 802 18.46 -46.12 18.08
CA SER A 802 17.45 -46.29 17.03
C SER A 802 18.13 -46.32 15.65
N ALA A 803 17.91 -47.40 14.90
CA ALA A 803 18.44 -47.56 13.55
C ALA A 803 17.87 -46.49 12.60
N TYR A 804 16.57 -46.23 12.69
CA TYR A 804 15.86 -45.21 11.91
C TYR A 804 16.43 -43.79 12.13
N LEU A 805 16.61 -43.38 13.39
CA LEU A 805 17.22 -42.07 13.69
C LEU A 805 18.66 -42.00 13.19
N GLY A 806 19.42 -43.10 13.31
CA GLY A 806 20.78 -43.20 12.79
C GLY A 806 20.86 -43.02 11.27
N GLU A 807 19.94 -43.65 10.54
CA GLU A 807 19.82 -43.54 9.08
C GLU A 807 19.48 -42.11 8.64
N LEU A 808 18.46 -41.49 9.26
CA LEU A 808 18.07 -40.11 8.94
C LEU A 808 19.20 -39.10 9.19
N VAL A 809 19.98 -39.26 10.27
CA VAL A 809 21.16 -38.41 10.54
C VAL A 809 22.21 -38.55 9.44
N LEU A 810 22.45 -39.77 8.93
CA LEU A 810 23.37 -40.00 7.83
C LEU A 810 22.86 -39.39 6.52
N THR A 811 21.56 -39.55 6.24
CA THR A 811 20.91 -38.97 5.06
C THR A 811 20.98 -37.45 5.06
N LEU A 812 20.67 -36.79 6.18
CA LEU A 812 20.76 -35.32 6.28
C LEU A 812 22.20 -34.81 6.17
N ARG A 813 23.18 -35.54 6.71
CA ARG A 813 24.60 -35.19 6.54
C ARG A 813 25.00 -35.24 5.06
N LYS A 814 24.62 -36.32 4.35
CA LYS A 814 24.87 -36.45 2.91
C LYS A 814 24.13 -35.37 2.12
N ALA A 815 22.88 -35.07 2.49
CA ALA A 815 22.06 -34.05 1.85
C ALA A 815 22.71 -32.66 1.94
N ARG A 816 23.27 -32.29 3.09
CA ARG A 816 24.01 -31.03 3.26
C ARG A 816 25.14 -30.90 2.24
N ASP A 817 25.93 -31.96 2.09
CA ASP A 817 27.06 -31.97 1.15
C ASP A 817 26.56 -31.98 -0.31
N GLN A 818 25.43 -32.64 -0.62
CA GLN A 818 24.77 -32.60 -1.92
C GLN A 818 24.24 -31.21 -2.29
N VAL A 819 23.59 -30.51 -1.36
CA VAL A 819 23.08 -29.14 -1.55
C VAL A 819 24.24 -28.18 -1.83
N LYS A 820 25.31 -28.24 -1.02
CA LYS A 820 26.54 -27.46 -1.26
C LYS A 820 27.16 -27.75 -2.62
N LYS A 821 27.30 -29.03 -2.96
CA LYS A 821 27.85 -29.46 -4.25
C LYS A 821 27.01 -28.91 -5.40
N ARG A 822 25.68 -29.02 -5.33
CA ARG A 822 24.80 -28.51 -6.39
C ARG A 822 24.93 -27.00 -6.57
N GLY A 823 25.03 -26.24 -5.47
CA GLY A 823 25.26 -24.80 -5.53
C GLY A 823 26.56 -24.45 -6.25
N LEU A 824 27.65 -25.17 -5.95
CA LEU A 824 28.94 -25.00 -6.62
C LEU A 824 28.90 -25.43 -8.10
N GLU A 825 28.16 -26.49 -8.44
CA GLU A 825 27.93 -26.92 -9.83
C GLU A 825 27.20 -25.83 -10.62
N ILE A 826 26.10 -25.25 -10.09
CA ILE A 826 25.39 -24.15 -10.74
C ILE A 826 26.32 -22.95 -10.93
N VAL A 827 27.07 -22.54 -9.89
CA VAL A 827 28.03 -21.42 -10.02
C VAL A 827 29.05 -21.70 -11.14
N ALA A 828 29.59 -22.92 -11.23
CA ALA A 828 30.51 -23.31 -12.30
C ALA A 828 29.83 -23.29 -13.69
N GLU A 829 28.61 -23.82 -13.81
CA GLU A 829 27.81 -23.76 -15.04
C GLU A 829 27.63 -22.31 -15.52
N ILE A 830 27.38 -21.37 -14.61
CA ILE A 830 27.24 -19.94 -14.95
C ILE A 830 28.60 -19.31 -15.29
N GLU A 831 29.67 -19.60 -14.55
CA GLU A 831 31.03 -19.10 -14.82
C GLU A 831 31.53 -19.48 -16.23
N THR A 832 31.04 -20.60 -16.79
CA THR A 832 31.38 -21.05 -18.16
C THR A 832 30.57 -20.40 -19.27
N ARG A 833 29.53 -19.62 -18.96
CA ARG A 833 28.75 -18.90 -19.97
C ARG A 833 29.57 -17.70 -20.46
N GLU A 834 29.84 -17.64 -21.76
CA GLU A 834 30.47 -16.44 -22.33
C GLU A 834 29.54 -15.23 -22.13
N PRO A 835 30.08 -14.04 -21.78
CA PRO A 835 29.31 -12.82 -21.78
C PRO A 835 28.94 -12.49 -23.24
N GLY A 836 27.75 -12.92 -23.67
CA GLY A 836 27.32 -12.92 -25.07
C GLY A 836 26.92 -11.57 -25.65
N VAL A 837 27.44 -10.45 -25.12
CA VAL A 837 26.96 -9.11 -25.49
C VAL A 837 28.11 -8.26 -26.06
N GLU A 838 28.22 -8.24 -27.39
CA GLU A 838 28.95 -7.17 -28.09
C GLU A 838 28.14 -5.88 -28.01
N VAL A 839 28.74 -4.81 -27.47
CA VAL A 839 28.09 -3.51 -27.28
C VAL A 839 28.94 -2.40 -27.90
N ARG A 840 28.30 -1.30 -28.33
CA ARG A 840 28.97 -0.13 -28.90
C ARG A 840 30.06 0.40 -27.94
N GLU A 841 31.10 1.01 -28.47
CA GLU A 841 32.28 1.46 -27.70
C GLU A 841 31.92 2.36 -26.50
N GLY A 842 30.87 3.18 -26.62
CA GLY A 842 30.37 4.06 -25.55
C GLY A 842 29.71 3.34 -24.36
N ASP A 843 29.19 2.12 -24.54
CA ASP A 843 28.47 1.36 -23.50
C ASP A 843 29.39 0.36 -22.78
N LYS A 844 30.63 0.19 -23.25
CA LYS A 844 31.56 -0.84 -22.79
C LYS A 844 31.83 -0.78 -21.29
N ALA A 845 32.06 0.42 -20.74
CA ALA A 845 32.34 0.61 -19.32
C ALA A 845 31.16 0.23 -18.41
N LEU A 846 29.93 0.53 -18.85
CA LEU A 846 28.72 0.12 -18.13
C LEU A 846 28.56 -1.39 -18.15
N VAL A 847 28.76 -2.00 -19.32
CA VAL A 847 28.63 -3.44 -19.52
C VAL A 847 29.63 -4.19 -18.64
N GLU A 848 30.89 -3.77 -18.67
CA GLU A 848 31.95 -4.25 -17.78
C GLU A 848 31.58 -4.07 -16.30
N GLY A 849 30.94 -2.94 -15.95
CA GLY A 849 30.49 -2.64 -14.60
C GLY A 849 29.37 -3.57 -14.10
N ILE A 850 28.42 -3.95 -14.95
CA ILE A 850 27.34 -4.89 -14.63
C ILE A 850 27.89 -6.32 -14.58
N GLU A 851 28.71 -6.72 -15.55
CA GLU A 851 29.37 -8.04 -15.56
C GLU A 851 30.26 -8.22 -14.33
N LYS A 852 30.98 -7.18 -13.92
CA LYS A 852 31.73 -7.18 -12.66
C LYS A 852 30.81 -7.41 -11.47
N ALA A 853 29.65 -6.74 -11.42
CA ALA A 853 28.68 -6.91 -10.34
C ALA A 853 28.08 -8.32 -10.32
N ARG A 854 27.76 -8.90 -11.49
CA ARG A 854 27.31 -10.31 -11.63
C ARG A 854 28.36 -11.28 -11.10
N LYS A 855 29.62 -11.11 -11.52
CA LYS A 855 30.74 -11.94 -11.05
C LYS A 855 30.95 -11.81 -9.55
N GLU A 856 30.81 -10.62 -8.99
CA GLU A 856 30.91 -10.40 -7.54
C GLU A 856 29.82 -11.17 -6.77
N VAL A 857 28.57 -11.18 -7.28
CA VAL A 857 27.48 -11.98 -6.72
C VAL A 857 27.81 -13.47 -6.76
N LEU A 858 28.31 -13.99 -7.88
CA LEU A 858 28.71 -15.40 -8.02
C LEU A 858 29.88 -15.78 -7.10
N VAL A 859 30.87 -14.91 -6.95
CA VAL A 859 31.99 -15.11 -6.01
C VAL A 859 31.47 -15.18 -4.57
N ASN A 860 30.54 -14.32 -4.19
CA ASN A 860 29.93 -14.36 -2.87
C ASN A 860 29.12 -15.65 -2.66
N PHE A 861 28.36 -16.12 -3.65
CA PHE A 861 27.71 -17.44 -3.60
C PHE A 861 28.70 -18.58 -3.40
N LYS A 862 29.77 -18.61 -4.19
CA LYS A 862 30.83 -19.61 -4.09
C LYS A 862 31.47 -19.63 -2.70
N GLY A 863 31.61 -18.45 -2.08
CA GLY A 863 32.09 -18.30 -0.71
C GLY A 863 31.12 -18.83 0.34
N LEU A 864 29.81 -18.68 0.16
CA LEU A 864 28.78 -19.14 1.09
C LEU A 864 28.53 -20.66 1.02
N PHE A 865 28.70 -21.28 -0.15
CA PHE A 865 28.57 -22.74 -0.28
C PHE A 865 29.80 -23.51 0.20
N LYS A 866 30.99 -22.90 0.18
CA LYS A 866 32.21 -23.48 0.77
C LYS A 866 32.11 -23.44 2.28
#